data_AF-A0A1U7DUA8-F1
#
_entry.id   AF-A0A1U7DUA8-F1
#
_cell.length_a   1.000
_cell.length_b   1.000
_cell.length_c   1.000
_cell.angle_alpha   90.00
_cell.angle_beta   90.00
_cell.angle_gamma   90.00
#
_symmetry.space_group_name_H-M   'P 1'
#
loop_
_entity.id
_entity.type
_entity.pdbx_description
1 polymer ?
#
loop_
_entity_poly.entity_id
_entity_poly.type
_entity_poly.pdbx_seq_one_letter_code
_entity_poly.pdbx_strand_id
1 'polypeptide(L)'
;MLELNNILFKSDCYTLRLLEKHNNPHKESNYIFNIHKGRNSALSNKNRFKKGSVNGNITGVVSHPTTKNNSKNTDTKNVIESYLAIKNGITLEPDSNGTTKDYINSDDIVIWDQSANVGYNHDIAGIGKDDAYELNQKQSSSANDAIDDRGLIEGLLTIGLNEIYDTNNNNISSNSTTLDDKTFLMWGNNGANLNLAASTINVDLSSGISDLSTPVSFIGMQRIWKLVETGGNIPSCKIRIPQNAIRNISSSGNYYMFVSNTGDFDSTSDYRLLTPDGNGNLETDYDFNGTKYITFGYAPRVVVERSIHFDGEQAYIDMANKLDLNSTNFTISAWIKRDTGTVNASIVSKRDAAFTEGYDFKINSLGKLAFSLNGGAATLSSSVIIPENKWHHVAVIYNNQHATLYIDGVADTSASSLPLPTASSQKFLIAAADGNDTNTTNYFAGNIDEVRIWKTALSVNQLRYIMNQEIINDCNLALEYGNVIPSSITKNDISTIPWTDLAAYYPMSAYTYTNIADMSGNNIEGTLKNLNTVDFQTAPLPYKTQNSGSWDAEATWLNNAIIDLPNSLSIIDSTTPIDWNIVEIGHNTYLGATSTAKRTRDCKVQALIVNPDANLQVNGDISTNEGIRLTITHYLKLDGSIDLEGDSQLVQDLNSELDVTSKGYLERDQHGTSDTYTYNYWSSPVGPINNSYNNNNYMVANIFSNINFLTSGYNGTTTPLAVADYWIWKFSNLPNKDYASWQHVRSTGSLKVGEGFTMKGPGTGSISTPQNYVFKGKPNNGTINIPIIDGNDYLVGNPYPSTLDAKQFILDNSASIAGAGTTTGTLYFRKHWSGGSHKLGDYEGGYATYSLAGGTPAASVDIFDPNIVSDSYHNAIPGRYIPVGQGFFITAKSTGNLEFNNGQRVFELEDETSSAFTKSNNSKSKSNETNDLRPKLRIGLNSVNTVHRQLLVTVDNHTSTGYDWGYDAPHNDNQIDDMYWVIDNEKYTIQGINHIDKLTQLPLGIHTQNDGYNDISIETLENITDATEIYLHDKNLNIYHNLKESHYHVYLNAGEYLNRFEITFSNSQSLNVSELNKNNVDVSYSNESDNIIIHNPNLKHINSVELYNILGQAVKRFNTNSNDNYIEHNIKSVKTAGIYIIKTYFNNDTISKKIIIK
;
A
#
# COMPACT_ATOMS: atom_id res chain seq x y z
N MET A 1 22.15 -50.69 -35.24
CA MET A 1 23.15 -49.61 -35.09
C MET A 1 23.40 -49.51 -33.59
N LEU A 2 24.62 -49.73 -33.09
CA LEU A 2 25.81 -48.86 -33.22
C LEU A 2 25.57 -47.50 -32.56
N GLU A 3 26.42 -46.91 -31.71
CA GLU A 3 27.61 -47.34 -30.94
C GLU A 3 27.86 -46.19 -29.91
N LEU A 4 28.21 -46.44 -28.65
CA LEU A 4 29.57 -46.30 -28.08
C LEU A 4 30.43 -45.11 -28.56
N ASN A 5 30.78 -44.20 -27.63
CA ASN A 5 32.13 -43.74 -27.22
C ASN A 5 32.02 -42.42 -26.39
N ASN A 6 32.69 -42.23 -25.24
CA ASN A 6 34.14 -41.94 -25.00
C ASN A 6 34.60 -40.57 -25.61
N ILE A 7 35.62 -39.83 -25.13
CA ILE A 7 36.71 -39.97 -24.13
C ILE A 7 37.16 -38.54 -23.70
N LEU A 8 37.98 -38.17 -22.69
CA LEU A 8 38.83 -38.78 -21.62
C LEU A 8 38.45 -38.10 -20.27
N PHE A 9 39.19 -37.89 -19.15
CA PHE A 9 40.59 -37.98 -18.66
C PHE A 9 40.57 -38.60 -17.23
N LYS A 10 41.54 -39.33 -16.66
CA LYS A 10 43.03 -39.21 -16.46
C LYS A 10 43.44 -38.33 -15.27
N SER A 11 44.47 -38.65 -14.47
CA SER A 11 45.52 -39.73 -14.49
C SER A 11 46.40 -39.68 -13.22
N ASP A 12 47.20 -40.66 -12.76
CA ASP A 12 47.49 -42.05 -13.19
C ASP A 12 48.15 -42.89 -12.05
N CYS A 13 48.19 -44.23 -12.20
CA CYS A 13 49.18 -45.18 -11.64
C CYS A 13 49.32 -45.38 -10.09
N TYR A 14 49.87 -46.50 -9.55
CA TYR A 14 50.70 -47.58 -10.14
C TYR A 14 50.24 -49.03 -9.77
N THR A 15 50.85 -50.03 -10.41
CA THR A 15 50.45 -51.45 -10.42
C THR A 15 51.53 -52.39 -9.86
N LEU A 16 51.18 -53.59 -9.38
CA LEU A 16 51.93 -54.81 -9.78
C LEU A 16 51.04 -56.08 -9.83
N ARG A 17 51.49 -57.06 -10.61
CA ARG A 17 50.75 -58.26 -11.05
C ARG A 17 50.87 -59.44 -10.09
N LEU A 18 49.92 -60.36 -10.19
CA LEU A 18 50.21 -61.76 -10.57
C LEU A 18 49.04 -62.35 -11.38
N LEU A 19 49.26 -63.47 -12.09
CA LEU A 19 48.31 -64.02 -13.07
C LEU A 19 47.57 -65.26 -12.54
N GLU A 20 46.31 -65.42 -12.92
CA GLU A 20 45.66 -66.74 -13.01
C GLU A 20 45.84 -67.35 -14.40
N LYS A 21 45.98 -68.69 -14.47
CA LYS A 21 45.48 -69.45 -15.62
C LYS A 21 45.27 -70.95 -15.34
N HIS A 22 44.09 -71.42 -15.74
CA HIS A 22 43.68 -72.82 -16.03
C HIS A 22 43.44 -73.84 -14.89
N ASN A 23 42.18 -74.32 -14.93
CA ASN A 23 41.74 -75.71 -14.85
C ASN A 23 41.65 -76.43 -13.48
N ASN A 24 40.40 -76.57 -13.04
CA ASN A 24 39.70 -77.74 -12.45
C ASN A 24 40.46 -79.11 -12.44
N PRO A 25 40.23 -80.04 -11.47
CA PRO A 25 39.40 -79.96 -10.24
C PRO A 25 40.10 -80.45 -8.93
N HIS A 26 39.38 -80.40 -7.81
CA HIS A 26 39.63 -81.10 -6.52
C HIS A 26 40.98 -80.90 -5.79
N LYS A 27 40.95 -80.11 -4.70
CA LYS A 27 41.56 -80.47 -3.40
C LYS A 27 41.06 -79.56 -2.27
N GLU A 28 40.70 -80.13 -1.12
CA GLU A 28 40.57 -79.35 0.12
C GLU A 28 41.94 -78.77 0.49
N SER A 29 41.99 -77.48 0.85
CA SER A 29 43.16 -76.85 1.47
C SER A 29 42.68 -76.01 2.65
N ASN A 30 42.67 -76.63 3.83
CA ASN A 30 42.21 -76.00 5.05
C ASN A 30 43.21 -74.94 5.52
N TYR A 31 42.77 -73.68 5.65
CA TYR A 31 43.53 -72.67 6.37
C TYR A 31 43.45 -72.96 7.88
N ILE A 32 44.56 -73.41 8.45
CA ILE A 32 44.69 -73.73 9.87
C ILE A 32 45.13 -72.47 10.62
N PHE A 33 44.27 -71.94 11.49
CA PHE A 33 44.66 -70.94 12.48
C PHE A 33 45.59 -71.59 13.52
N ASN A 34 46.89 -71.27 13.44
CA ASN A 34 47.88 -71.74 14.40
C ASN A 34 47.94 -70.82 15.62
N ILE A 35 47.35 -71.25 16.75
CA ILE A 35 47.63 -70.66 18.06
C ILE A 35 48.85 -71.37 18.68
N HIS A 36 49.86 -70.60 19.02
CA HIS A 36 51.10 -71.00 19.70
C HIS A 36 51.58 -69.80 20.53
N LYS A 37 52.12 -69.93 21.75
CA LYS A 37 52.53 -71.14 22.50
C LYS A 37 52.56 -70.80 24.01
N GLY A 38 51.80 -71.48 24.88
CA GLY A 38 51.57 -70.94 26.25
C GLY A 38 51.06 -71.89 27.36
N ARG A 39 51.60 -73.12 27.48
CA ARG A 39 51.37 -74.08 28.60
C ARG A 39 49.91 -74.46 28.95
N ASN A 40 49.47 -75.57 28.34
CA ASN A 40 48.63 -76.62 28.93
C ASN A 40 47.49 -76.24 29.90
N SER A 41 46.28 -76.06 29.35
CA SER A 41 45.05 -76.63 29.94
C SER A 41 44.35 -77.47 28.86
N ALA A 42 43.88 -78.67 29.22
CA ALA A 42 43.52 -79.69 28.24
C ALA A 42 42.00 -79.87 28.10
N LEU A 43 41.42 -79.37 27.00
CA LEU A 43 40.05 -79.69 26.59
C LEU A 43 39.99 -81.09 25.96
N SER A 44 39.94 -82.12 26.81
CA SER A 44 39.58 -83.49 26.43
C SER A 44 38.52 -84.00 27.42
N ASN A 45 37.34 -84.46 26.98
CA ASN A 45 37.18 -85.62 26.10
C ASN A 45 35.81 -85.65 25.40
N LYS A 46 35.76 -86.33 24.23
CA LYS A 46 34.66 -87.20 23.74
C LYS A 46 33.23 -86.67 23.98
N ASN A 47 32.55 -86.09 22.99
CA ASN A 47 32.17 -86.79 21.75
C ASN A 47 31.69 -85.86 20.62
N ARG A 48 31.85 -86.30 19.37
CA ARG A 48 31.09 -85.86 18.18
C ARG A 48 31.10 -84.35 17.83
N PHE A 49 32.28 -83.74 17.65
CA PHE A 49 32.38 -82.71 16.62
C PHE A 49 32.24 -83.39 15.24
N LYS A 50 31.07 -83.26 14.63
CA LYS A 50 30.84 -83.64 13.23
C LYS A 50 31.54 -82.60 12.34
N LYS A 51 31.99 -82.96 11.13
CA LYS A 51 32.57 -82.02 10.16
C LYS A 51 31.46 -81.10 9.59
N GLY A 52 31.03 -80.14 10.39
CA GLY A 52 30.13 -79.06 10.00
C GLY A 52 30.93 -77.80 9.78
N SER A 53 30.89 -77.25 8.57
CA SER A 53 31.53 -75.98 8.24
C SER A 53 30.88 -74.85 9.04
N VAL A 54 31.68 -73.96 9.61
CA VAL A 54 31.25 -72.57 9.80
C VAL A 54 31.14 -71.95 8.40
N ASN A 55 29.96 -72.11 7.80
CA ASN A 55 29.68 -71.75 6.41
C ASN A 55 29.22 -70.28 6.31
N GLY A 56 29.81 -69.42 7.14
CA GLY A 56 29.47 -68.03 7.36
C GLY A 56 30.61 -67.32 8.10
N ASN A 57 30.58 -65.99 8.11
CA ASN A 57 31.69 -65.17 8.62
C ASN A 57 31.77 -65.20 10.16
N ILE A 58 32.99 -65.26 10.70
CA ILE A 58 33.23 -65.12 12.15
C ILE A 58 33.29 -63.61 12.46
N THR A 59 32.27 -63.08 13.12
CA THR A 59 32.17 -61.65 13.48
C THR A 59 32.95 -61.28 14.74
N GLY A 60 33.35 -62.27 15.54
CA GLY A 60 34.22 -62.10 16.70
C GLY A 60 34.62 -63.43 17.34
N VAL A 61 35.65 -63.41 18.20
CA VAL A 61 36.07 -64.55 19.02
C VAL A 61 36.33 -64.07 20.43
N VAL A 62 35.50 -64.49 21.39
CA VAL A 62 35.63 -64.14 22.82
C VAL A 62 36.06 -65.38 23.60
N SER A 63 37.05 -65.25 24.49
CA SER A 63 37.56 -66.35 25.31
C SER A 63 37.52 -66.02 26.80
N HIS A 64 36.65 -66.69 27.56
CA HIS A 64 36.47 -66.52 29.00
C HIS A 64 37.01 -67.73 29.79
N PRO A 65 37.69 -67.53 30.95
CA PRO A 65 38.21 -68.62 31.78
C PRO A 65 37.15 -69.18 32.76
N THR A 66 36.56 -70.34 32.44
CA THR A 66 35.55 -71.01 33.27
C THR A 66 36.12 -71.65 34.55
N THR A 67 36.50 -70.85 35.55
CA THR A 67 36.94 -71.35 36.86
C THR A 67 35.77 -71.66 37.78
N LYS A 68 35.74 -72.88 38.34
CA LYS A 68 34.71 -73.32 39.29
C LYS A 68 34.87 -72.69 40.67
N ASN A 69 34.20 -71.57 40.92
CA ASN A 69 33.49 -71.37 42.18
C ASN A 69 32.45 -70.24 42.09
N ASN A 70 31.46 -70.31 42.98
CA ASN A 70 30.42 -69.32 43.23
C ASN A 70 29.44 -69.02 42.06
N SER A 71 28.35 -68.37 42.42
CA SER A 71 27.05 -68.31 41.75
C SER A 71 26.96 -67.46 40.47
N LYS A 72 28.06 -66.91 39.96
CA LYS A 72 28.07 -65.97 38.80
C LYS A 72 28.35 -66.57 37.42
N ASN A 73 28.51 -67.89 37.30
CA ASN A 73 28.92 -68.52 36.03
C ASN A 73 27.83 -68.53 34.94
N THR A 74 26.56 -68.29 35.28
CA THR A 74 25.49 -67.98 34.30
C THR A 74 25.69 -66.60 33.69
N ASP A 75 26.04 -65.65 34.54
CA ASP A 75 25.98 -64.23 34.30
C ASP A 75 27.05 -63.84 33.27
N THR A 76 28.31 -64.24 33.49
CA THR A 76 29.40 -63.96 32.53
C THR A 76 29.18 -64.54 31.13
N LYS A 77 28.43 -65.66 31.00
CA LYS A 77 28.02 -66.15 29.68
C LYS A 77 27.02 -65.20 29.04
N ASN A 78 26.04 -64.72 29.81
CA ASN A 78 25.01 -63.82 29.34
C ASN A 78 25.55 -62.42 29.00
N VAL A 79 26.58 -61.92 29.69
CA VAL A 79 27.33 -60.70 29.30
C VAL A 79 27.94 -60.86 27.90
N ILE A 80 28.58 -62.01 27.62
CA ILE A 80 29.20 -62.27 26.30
C ILE A 80 28.12 -62.45 25.21
N GLU A 81 27.01 -63.12 25.51
CA GLU A 81 25.87 -63.22 24.59
C GLU A 81 25.25 -61.82 24.34
N SER A 82 25.15 -60.94 25.34
CA SER A 82 24.67 -59.55 25.23
C SER A 82 25.59 -58.67 24.39
N TYR A 83 26.91 -58.71 24.62
CA TYR A 83 27.91 -58.01 23.82
C TYR A 83 27.81 -58.38 22.34
N LEU A 84 27.76 -59.69 22.05
CA LEU A 84 27.65 -60.18 20.68
C LEU A 84 26.30 -59.82 20.05
N ALA A 85 25.21 -59.84 20.83
CA ALA A 85 23.89 -59.45 20.37
C ALA A 85 23.84 -57.97 19.95
N ILE A 86 24.25 -57.04 20.83
CA ILE A 86 24.25 -55.59 20.56
C ILE A 86 25.14 -55.23 19.37
N LYS A 87 26.37 -55.79 19.33
CA LYS A 87 27.35 -55.53 18.27
C LYS A 87 26.93 -56.02 16.87
N ASN A 88 25.98 -56.96 16.79
CA ASN A 88 25.51 -57.56 15.54
C ASN A 88 24.00 -57.37 15.30
N GLY A 89 23.27 -56.62 16.14
CA GLY A 89 21.81 -56.43 16.00
C GLY A 89 20.96 -57.70 16.20
N ILE A 90 21.46 -58.70 16.92
CA ILE A 90 20.81 -60.02 17.04
C ILE A 90 19.86 -60.03 18.24
N THR A 91 18.61 -60.45 18.02
CA THR A 91 17.66 -60.66 19.13
C THR A 91 18.07 -61.91 19.95
N LEU A 92 18.25 -61.75 21.27
CA LEU A 92 18.50 -62.86 22.18
C LEU A 92 17.25 -63.72 22.38
N GLU A 93 17.16 -64.82 21.63
CA GLU A 93 16.13 -65.84 21.81
C GLU A 93 16.15 -66.48 23.23
N PRO A 94 14.99 -66.93 23.74
CA PRO A 94 14.90 -67.72 24.96
C PRO A 94 15.79 -68.97 24.94
N ASP A 95 16.16 -69.45 26.13
CA ASP A 95 16.90 -70.70 26.26
C ASP A 95 16.06 -71.93 25.86
N SER A 96 16.70 -73.10 25.76
CA SER A 96 16.03 -74.35 25.35
C SER A 96 14.94 -74.84 26.32
N ASN A 97 14.73 -74.16 27.45
CA ASN A 97 13.68 -74.42 28.43
C ASN A 97 12.56 -73.36 28.37
N GLY A 98 12.66 -72.37 27.48
CA GLY A 98 11.72 -71.25 27.35
C GLY A 98 11.99 -70.07 28.30
N THR A 99 13.18 -70.00 28.90
CA THR A 99 13.57 -68.89 29.79
C THR A 99 14.09 -67.72 28.96
N THR A 100 13.49 -66.54 29.11
CA THR A 100 13.95 -65.30 28.48
C THR A 100 15.37 -64.92 28.92
N LYS A 101 16.07 -64.10 28.12
CA LYS A 101 17.43 -63.64 28.41
C LYS A 101 17.54 -62.13 28.37
N ASP A 102 17.71 -61.54 29.54
CA ASP A 102 17.92 -60.10 29.67
C ASP A 102 19.32 -59.72 29.16
N TYR A 103 19.46 -58.55 28.55
CA TYR A 103 20.76 -58.05 28.11
C TYR A 103 21.46 -57.40 29.30
N ILE A 104 22.73 -57.74 29.53
CA ILE A 104 23.53 -57.24 30.66
C ILE A 104 24.90 -56.71 30.20
N ASN A 105 25.38 -55.65 30.86
CA ASN A 105 26.70 -55.04 30.62
C ASN A 105 27.82 -55.72 31.46
N SER A 106 29.05 -55.18 31.42
CA SER A 106 30.20 -55.73 32.16
C SER A 106 30.05 -55.85 33.67
N ASP A 107 29.17 -55.07 34.28
CA ASP A 107 28.98 -54.97 35.73
C ASP A 107 27.83 -55.86 36.22
N ASP A 108 27.33 -56.74 35.36
CA ASP A 108 26.12 -57.56 35.51
C ASP A 108 24.82 -56.70 35.65
N ILE A 109 24.83 -55.45 35.16
CA ILE A 109 23.65 -54.56 35.18
C ILE A 109 22.80 -54.84 33.94
N VAL A 110 21.48 -54.99 34.14
CA VAL A 110 20.50 -55.16 33.04
C VAL A 110 20.31 -53.86 32.27
N ILE A 111 20.47 -53.95 30.95
CA ILE A 111 20.31 -52.87 29.96
C ILE A 111 19.11 -53.13 29.03
N TRP A 112 18.59 -54.36 28.97
CA TRP A 112 17.25 -54.66 28.45
C TRP A 112 16.66 -55.89 29.14
N ASP A 113 15.68 -55.66 30.02
CA ASP A 113 14.92 -56.70 30.73
C ASP A 113 13.78 -57.22 29.81
N GLN A 114 13.88 -58.46 29.33
CA GLN A 114 12.84 -59.06 28.48
C GLN A 114 11.53 -59.30 29.22
N SER A 115 11.56 -59.43 30.54
CA SER A 115 10.40 -59.68 31.40
C SER A 115 9.63 -58.39 31.69
N ALA A 116 10.32 -57.26 31.84
CA ALA A 116 9.73 -55.92 31.91
C ALA A 116 9.37 -55.35 30.52
N ASN A 117 9.94 -55.90 29.45
CA ASN A 117 9.68 -55.52 28.05
C ASN A 117 8.85 -56.58 27.30
N VAL A 118 8.04 -57.38 28.01
CA VAL A 118 7.07 -58.31 27.41
C VAL A 118 6.19 -57.58 26.39
N GLY A 119 6.06 -58.17 25.20
CA GLY A 119 5.36 -57.56 24.08
C GLY A 119 6.18 -56.54 23.28
N TYR A 120 7.48 -56.38 23.56
CA TYR A 120 8.41 -55.53 22.79
C TYR A 120 9.73 -56.22 22.41
N ASN A 121 9.83 -57.54 22.56
CA ASN A 121 11.07 -58.29 22.37
C ASN A 121 11.33 -58.76 20.91
N HIS A 122 10.88 -58.00 19.90
CA HIS A 122 11.14 -58.29 18.48
C HIS A 122 12.13 -57.28 17.87
N ASP A 123 12.99 -57.74 16.95
CA ASP A 123 14.05 -56.95 16.30
C ASP A 123 14.88 -56.12 17.29
N ILE A 124 15.31 -56.73 18.41
CA ILE A 124 16.06 -56.01 19.44
C ILE A 124 17.44 -55.61 18.92
N ALA A 125 17.77 -54.33 19.08
CA ALA A 125 19.07 -53.76 18.79
C ALA A 125 19.40 -52.64 19.79
N GLY A 126 20.60 -52.06 19.69
CA GLY A 126 21.01 -51.00 20.59
C GLY A 126 22.31 -50.31 20.18
N ILE A 127 22.48 -49.10 20.68
CA ILE A 127 23.74 -48.35 20.69
C ILE A 127 24.24 -48.23 22.14
N GLY A 128 25.54 -48.07 22.33
CA GLY A 128 26.14 -48.03 23.67
C GLY A 128 27.64 -48.30 23.68
N LYS A 129 28.25 -48.14 24.85
CA LYS A 129 29.69 -48.30 25.07
C LYS A 129 29.98 -49.10 26.34
N ASP A 130 30.97 -49.99 26.26
CA ASP A 130 31.46 -50.80 27.37
C ASP A 130 32.96 -51.05 27.16
N ASP A 131 33.81 -50.30 27.87
CA ASP A 131 35.26 -50.36 27.72
C ASP A 131 35.85 -51.69 28.22
N ALA A 132 35.12 -52.47 29.04
CA ALA A 132 35.60 -53.75 29.56
C ALA A 132 35.55 -54.88 28.52
N TYR A 133 34.72 -54.75 27.47
CA TYR A 133 34.64 -55.67 26.33
C TYR A 133 34.97 -55.01 24.98
N GLU A 134 35.50 -53.79 24.98
CA GLU A 134 35.79 -52.99 23.77
C GLU A 134 34.53 -52.81 22.89
N LEU A 135 33.37 -52.56 23.51
CA LEU A 135 32.14 -52.19 22.80
C LEU A 135 32.10 -50.67 22.59
N ASN A 136 31.92 -50.25 21.34
CA ASN A 136 31.71 -48.85 20.97
C ASN A 136 30.73 -48.84 19.79
N GLN A 137 29.44 -48.94 20.10
CA GLN A 137 28.36 -49.03 19.11
C GLN A 137 27.68 -47.66 19.01
N LYS A 138 28.08 -46.83 18.03
CA LYS A 138 27.47 -45.51 17.79
C LYS A 138 26.22 -45.57 16.91
N GLN A 139 26.03 -46.65 16.15
CA GLN A 139 24.81 -46.89 15.37
C GLN A 139 24.46 -48.37 15.31
N SER A 140 23.17 -48.69 15.20
CA SER A 140 22.71 -50.08 15.06
C SER A 140 21.34 -50.17 14.38
N SER A 141 21.02 -51.37 13.94
CA SER A 141 19.72 -51.86 13.48
C SER A 141 19.62 -53.33 13.88
N SER A 142 18.46 -53.97 13.80
CA SER A 142 18.44 -55.43 13.93
C SER A 142 19.01 -56.10 12.68
N ALA A 143 19.54 -57.31 12.84
CA ALA A 143 20.01 -58.16 11.74
C ALA A 143 18.90 -59.07 11.16
N ASN A 144 17.68 -59.02 11.69
CA ASN A 144 16.52 -59.64 11.07
C ASN A 144 16.17 -58.89 9.78
N ASP A 145 16.16 -59.57 8.63
CA ASP A 145 16.09 -58.96 7.30
C ASP A 145 14.90 -59.42 6.45
N ALA A 146 13.84 -59.95 7.07
CA ALA A 146 12.68 -60.48 6.36
C ALA A 146 11.99 -59.43 5.48
N ILE A 147 11.57 -59.85 4.28
CA ILE A 147 10.89 -59.04 3.26
C ILE A 147 9.54 -59.64 2.87
N ASP A 148 8.59 -58.79 2.47
CA ASP A 148 7.37 -59.16 1.75
C ASP A 148 7.31 -58.51 0.35
N ASP A 149 6.14 -58.55 -0.28
CA ASP A 149 5.89 -58.05 -1.64
C ASP A 149 6.17 -56.55 -1.84
N ARG A 150 6.24 -55.78 -0.74
CA ARG A 150 6.48 -54.33 -0.74
C ARG A 150 7.80 -53.92 -0.10
N GLY A 151 8.62 -54.86 0.36
CA GLY A 151 9.97 -54.64 0.90
C GLY A 151 10.14 -55.17 2.32
N LEU A 152 11.06 -54.55 3.06
CA LEU A 152 11.45 -54.96 4.42
C LEU A 152 10.26 -54.94 5.41
N ILE A 153 10.22 -55.91 6.33
CA ILE A 153 9.18 -56.05 7.39
C ILE A 153 9.74 -56.33 8.80
N GLU A 154 11.02 -56.67 8.92
CA GLU A 154 11.80 -56.85 10.14
C GLU A 154 13.08 -55.98 10.07
N GLY A 155 13.71 -55.65 11.19
CA GLY A 155 14.94 -54.82 11.19
C GLY A 155 14.78 -53.38 10.67
N LEU A 156 13.54 -52.92 10.54
CA LEU A 156 13.13 -51.64 9.93
C LEU A 156 13.77 -50.37 10.52
N LEU A 157 14.11 -50.40 11.82
CA LEU A 157 14.54 -49.22 12.56
C LEU A 157 16.07 -49.20 12.71
N THR A 158 16.69 -48.16 12.16
CA THR A 158 18.10 -47.83 12.39
C THR A 158 18.20 -46.59 13.26
N ILE A 159 19.04 -46.62 14.29
CA ILE A 159 19.37 -45.44 15.11
C ILE A 159 20.89 -45.24 15.11
N GLY A 160 21.33 -44.00 14.94
CA GLY A 160 22.73 -43.60 14.99
C GLY A 160 22.94 -42.31 15.77
N LEU A 161 23.98 -42.26 16.60
CA LEU A 161 24.37 -41.06 17.35
C LEU A 161 24.73 -39.94 16.36
N ASN A 162 24.03 -38.80 16.41
CA ASN A 162 24.14 -37.64 15.51
C ASN A 162 23.86 -37.91 14.00
N GLU A 163 24.43 -38.93 13.37
CA GLU A 163 24.22 -39.28 11.95
C GLU A 163 24.37 -40.79 11.68
N ILE A 164 23.81 -41.27 10.56
CA ILE A 164 23.84 -42.69 10.13
C ILE A 164 24.75 -42.89 8.91
N TYR A 165 25.78 -43.72 9.08
CA TYR A 165 26.81 -44.06 8.09
C TYR A 165 26.64 -45.50 7.57
N ASP A 166 27.36 -45.89 6.50
CA ASP A 166 27.31 -47.26 5.95
C ASP A 166 27.69 -48.35 6.97
N THR A 167 28.55 -48.03 7.94
CA THR A 167 28.97 -48.95 9.00
C THR A 167 29.20 -48.21 10.32
N ASN A 168 29.08 -48.94 11.44
CA ASN A 168 29.47 -48.43 12.76
C ASN A 168 30.96 -48.00 12.81
N ASN A 169 31.86 -48.62 12.04
CA ASN A 169 33.26 -48.20 11.95
C ASN A 169 33.42 -46.84 11.26
N ASN A 170 32.62 -46.55 10.23
CA ASN A 170 32.58 -45.24 9.58
C ASN A 170 32.07 -44.18 10.57
N ASN A 171 31.04 -44.52 11.37
CA ASN A 171 30.53 -43.65 12.43
C ASN A 171 31.61 -43.37 13.50
N ILE A 172 32.21 -44.40 14.10
CA ILE A 172 33.30 -44.24 15.10
C ILE A 172 34.42 -43.32 14.61
N SER A 173 34.82 -43.44 13.33
CA SER A 173 35.96 -42.71 12.76
C SER A 173 35.63 -41.31 12.21
N SER A 174 34.36 -41.02 11.90
CA SER A 174 33.94 -39.75 11.30
C SER A 174 33.15 -38.85 12.25
N ASN A 175 32.45 -39.43 13.23
CA ASN A 175 31.60 -38.73 14.19
C ASN A 175 32.39 -38.38 15.46
N SER A 176 32.49 -37.09 15.78
CA SER A 176 33.15 -36.59 16.99
C SER A 176 32.38 -36.85 18.28
N THR A 177 31.06 -37.05 18.22
CA THR A 177 30.23 -37.26 19.41
C THR A 177 30.60 -38.58 20.10
N THR A 178 30.87 -38.53 21.40
CA THR A 178 31.27 -39.68 22.22
C THR A 178 30.11 -40.20 23.06
N LEU A 179 30.18 -41.48 23.42
CA LEU A 179 29.38 -42.08 24.48
C LEU A 179 30.25 -42.22 25.73
N ASP A 180 29.65 -42.05 26.91
CA ASP A 180 30.30 -42.39 28.18
C ASP A 180 30.32 -43.90 28.41
N ASP A 181 31.25 -44.38 29.24
CA ASP A 181 31.34 -45.81 29.57
C ASP A 181 30.06 -46.31 30.25
N LYS A 182 29.58 -47.48 29.83
CA LYS A 182 28.36 -48.17 30.30
C LYS A 182 27.04 -47.45 30.04
N THR A 183 27.02 -46.47 29.14
CA THR A 183 25.79 -45.87 28.61
C THR A 183 25.26 -46.68 27.42
N PHE A 184 23.94 -46.88 27.37
CA PHE A 184 23.24 -47.63 26.32
C PHE A 184 21.88 -47.01 25.99
N LEU A 185 21.47 -47.07 24.72
CA LEU A 185 20.09 -46.94 24.27
C LEU A 185 19.72 -48.23 23.53
N MET A 186 18.86 -49.04 24.15
CA MET A 186 18.36 -50.31 23.63
C MET A 186 16.93 -50.13 23.11
N TRP A 187 16.54 -50.85 22.06
CA TRP A 187 15.18 -50.82 21.53
C TRP A 187 14.72 -52.18 20.99
N GLY A 188 13.39 -52.36 20.97
CA GLY A 188 12.71 -53.54 20.42
C GLY A 188 11.23 -53.22 20.14
N ASN A 189 10.57 -54.01 19.31
CA ASN A 189 9.22 -53.73 18.82
C ASN A 189 8.16 -54.79 19.13
N ASN A 190 6.90 -54.41 18.94
CA ASN A 190 5.73 -55.21 19.28
C ASN A 190 5.33 -56.30 18.27
N GLY A 191 6.14 -56.55 17.24
CA GLY A 191 5.90 -57.61 16.25
C GLY A 191 4.67 -57.40 15.36
N ALA A 192 3.98 -56.26 15.45
CA ALA A 192 2.74 -56.03 14.73
C ALA A 192 2.94 -56.09 13.20
N ASN A 193 2.03 -56.76 12.50
CA ASN A 193 2.11 -56.89 11.04
C ASN A 193 1.85 -55.52 10.39
N LEU A 194 2.75 -55.09 9.50
CA LEU A 194 2.66 -53.76 8.86
C LEU A 194 1.41 -53.58 8.00
N ASN A 195 0.73 -54.67 7.65
CA ASN A 195 -0.47 -54.68 6.82
C ASN A 195 -1.78 -54.63 7.63
N LEU A 196 -1.71 -54.41 8.95
CA LEU A 196 -2.88 -54.08 9.79
C LEU A 196 -3.38 -52.65 9.50
N ALA A 197 -4.67 -52.38 9.73
CA ALA A 197 -5.23 -51.04 9.55
C ALA A 197 -4.58 -50.04 10.52
N ALA A 198 -4.24 -48.85 10.04
CA ALA A 198 -3.66 -47.80 10.88
C ALA A 198 -4.64 -47.35 11.98
N SER A 199 -4.11 -46.98 13.14
CA SER A 199 -4.89 -46.43 14.25
C SER A 199 -5.04 -44.92 14.07
N THR A 200 -6.24 -44.39 14.28
CA THR A 200 -6.50 -42.95 14.25
C THR A 200 -6.81 -42.44 15.65
N ILE A 201 -6.05 -41.45 16.10
CA ILE A 201 -6.28 -40.73 17.36
C ILE A 201 -6.73 -39.31 17.00
N ASN A 202 -7.86 -38.89 17.56
CA ASN A 202 -8.45 -37.57 17.35
C ASN A 202 -8.30 -36.74 18.63
N VAL A 203 -7.98 -35.46 18.47
CA VAL A 203 -7.88 -34.47 19.55
C VAL A 203 -8.64 -33.23 19.09
N ASP A 204 -9.41 -32.63 20.00
CA ASP A 204 -9.99 -31.31 19.76
C ASP A 204 -9.06 -30.27 20.42
N LEU A 205 -8.33 -29.51 19.60
CA LEU A 205 -7.44 -28.45 20.10
C LEU A 205 -8.20 -27.28 20.74
N SER A 206 -9.54 -27.23 20.69
CA SER A 206 -10.34 -26.23 21.41
C SER A 206 -11.14 -26.84 22.58
N SER A 207 -10.81 -28.07 22.99
CA SER A 207 -11.46 -28.78 24.09
C SER A 207 -11.46 -27.96 25.39
N GLY A 208 -12.64 -27.46 25.77
CA GLY A 208 -12.87 -26.65 26.99
C GLY A 208 -13.29 -25.21 26.71
N ILE A 209 -13.19 -24.75 25.46
CA ILE A 209 -13.67 -23.44 25.01
C ILE A 209 -15.14 -23.57 24.56
N SER A 210 -15.98 -22.59 24.91
CA SER A 210 -17.41 -22.62 24.52
C SER A 210 -17.57 -22.40 23.02
N ASP A 211 -18.45 -23.18 22.41
CA ASP A 211 -18.90 -23.03 21.02
C ASP A 211 -17.78 -23.11 19.95
N LEU A 212 -16.59 -23.59 20.34
CA LEU A 212 -15.41 -23.77 19.50
C LEU A 212 -14.99 -25.24 19.45
N SER A 213 -14.56 -25.69 18.28
CA SER A 213 -14.00 -27.04 18.07
C SER A 213 -12.94 -26.97 16.97
N THR A 214 -11.83 -27.67 17.19
CA THR A 214 -10.68 -27.73 16.29
C THR A 214 -10.19 -29.18 16.21
N PRO A 215 -10.94 -30.07 15.52
CA PRO A 215 -10.64 -31.49 15.47
C PRO A 215 -9.41 -31.74 14.58
N VAL A 216 -8.29 -32.09 15.22
CA VAL A 216 -7.09 -32.61 14.58
C VAL A 216 -6.99 -34.12 14.79
N SER A 217 -6.16 -34.79 14.00
CA SER A 217 -5.91 -36.22 14.17
C SER A 217 -4.49 -36.59 13.76
N PHE A 218 -4.04 -37.76 14.21
CA PHE A 218 -2.96 -38.47 13.54
C PHE A 218 -3.33 -39.93 13.32
N ILE A 219 -2.69 -40.51 12.31
CA ILE A 219 -2.95 -41.84 11.77
C ILE A 219 -1.63 -42.61 11.83
N GLY A 220 -1.46 -43.47 12.84
CA GLY A 220 -0.22 -44.20 13.13
C GLY A 220 -0.30 -45.68 12.76
N MET A 221 0.84 -46.27 12.34
CA MET A 221 0.94 -47.71 12.12
C MET A 221 0.87 -48.50 13.44
N GLN A 222 0.42 -49.75 13.41
CA GLN A 222 0.32 -50.58 14.63
C GLN A 222 1.66 -51.13 15.14
N ARG A 223 2.74 -51.00 14.36
CA ARG A 223 4.10 -51.35 14.79
C ARG A 223 4.63 -50.25 15.73
N ILE A 224 4.90 -50.63 16.96
CA ILE A 224 5.42 -49.73 18.01
C ILE A 224 6.76 -50.28 18.48
N TRP A 225 7.75 -49.40 18.62
CA TRP A 225 9.04 -49.70 19.24
C TRP A 225 9.07 -49.10 20.65
N LYS A 226 9.58 -49.87 21.62
CA LYS A 226 9.96 -49.37 22.94
C LYS A 226 11.47 -49.11 22.92
N LEU A 227 11.89 -47.97 23.47
CA LEU A 227 13.28 -47.58 23.65
C LEU A 227 13.55 -47.38 25.14
N VAL A 228 14.74 -47.80 25.59
CA VAL A 228 15.19 -47.74 26.98
C VAL A 228 16.65 -47.31 27.01
N GLU A 229 16.91 -46.16 27.63
CA GLU A 229 18.24 -45.74 28.04
C GLU A 229 18.67 -46.41 29.35
N THR A 230 19.97 -46.63 29.52
CA THR A 230 20.56 -47.12 30.78
C THR A 230 21.97 -46.59 30.95
N GLY A 231 22.35 -46.29 32.19
CA GLY A 231 23.71 -45.85 32.57
C GLY A 231 23.97 -44.34 32.49
N GLY A 232 23.23 -43.61 31.65
CA GLY A 232 23.34 -42.16 31.47
C GLY A 232 22.40 -41.67 30.36
N ASN A 233 22.52 -40.39 29.98
CA ASN A 233 21.81 -39.81 28.83
C ASN A 233 22.58 -40.11 27.54
N ILE A 234 21.90 -40.54 26.48
CA ILE A 234 22.45 -40.64 25.14
C ILE A 234 22.07 -39.36 24.36
N PRO A 235 23.03 -38.57 23.85
CA PRO A 235 22.71 -37.37 23.07
C PRO A 235 21.81 -37.66 21.86
N SER A 236 21.06 -36.64 21.42
CA SER A 236 20.20 -36.67 20.23
C SER A 236 20.71 -37.58 19.11
N CYS A 237 19.88 -38.55 18.75
CA CYS A 237 20.17 -39.58 17.77
C CYS A 237 19.38 -39.34 16.48
N LYS A 238 20.02 -39.69 15.37
CA LYS A 238 19.41 -39.86 14.05
C LYS A 238 18.60 -41.14 14.04
N ILE A 239 17.36 -41.08 13.55
CA ILE A 239 16.46 -42.22 13.36
C ILE A 239 16.16 -42.35 11.87
N ARG A 240 16.27 -43.57 11.32
CA ARG A 240 15.95 -43.88 9.92
C ARG A 240 15.02 -45.09 9.83
N ILE A 241 13.99 -44.98 8.98
CA ILE A 241 13.07 -46.07 8.61
C ILE A 241 12.79 -46.06 7.09
N PRO A 242 12.66 -47.22 6.41
CA PRO A 242 12.22 -47.25 5.00
C PRO A 242 10.81 -46.68 4.80
N GLN A 243 10.60 -45.81 3.80
CA GLN A 243 9.31 -45.15 3.57
C GLN A 243 8.17 -46.16 3.30
N ASN A 244 8.47 -47.24 2.61
CA ASN A 244 7.56 -48.36 2.31
C ASN A 244 7.20 -49.23 3.52
N ALA A 245 7.78 -48.98 4.71
CA ALA A 245 7.33 -49.59 5.96
C ALA A 245 6.05 -48.93 6.50
N ILE A 246 5.83 -47.63 6.22
CA ILE A 246 4.64 -46.90 6.65
C ILE A 246 3.48 -47.21 5.67
N ARG A 247 2.64 -48.17 6.07
CA ARG A 247 1.63 -48.79 5.20
C ARG A 247 0.21 -48.52 5.69
N ASN A 248 -0.77 -48.73 4.79
CA ASN A 248 -2.20 -48.50 5.02
C ASN A 248 -2.55 -47.05 5.44
N ILE A 249 -1.69 -46.10 5.06
CA ILE A 249 -1.81 -44.67 5.34
C ILE A 249 -1.73 -43.93 4.00
N SER A 250 -2.83 -43.32 3.58
CA SER A 250 -2.89 -42.48 2.37
C SER A 250 -2.58 -41.03 2.75
N SER A 251 -1.30 -40.66 2.77
CA SER A 251 -0.88 -39.27 2.99
C SER A 251 -0.95 -38.46 1.69
N SER A 252 -1.25 -37.16 1.84
CA SER A 252 -1.09 -36.13 0.80
C SER A 252 -0.01 -35.11 1.19
N GLY A 253 0.87 -35.49 2.12
CA GLY A 253 1.84 -34.63 2.78
C GLY A 253 2.82 -35.44 3.63
N ASN A 254 3.53 -34.74 4.53
CA ASN A 254 4.65 -35.24 5.32
C ASN A 254 4.31 -36.44 6.21
N TYR A 255 5.27 -37.34 6.40
CA TYR A 255 5.19 -38.40 7.42
C TYR A 255 5.83 -37.94 8.73
N TYR A 256 5.46 -38.58 9.85
CA TYR A 256 5.93 -38.23 11.19
C TYR A 256 6.32 -39.48 11.99
N MET A 257 7.28 -39.30 12.91
CA MET A 257 7.55 -40.20 14.03
C MET A 257 6.84 -39.67 15.27
N PHE A 258 5.88 -40.41 15.79
CA PHE A 258 5.21 -40.12 17.05
C PHE A 258 5.97 -40.76 18.21
N VAL A 259 6.01 -40.08 19.35
CA VAL A 259 6.79 -40.44 20.54
C VAL A 259 5.92 -40.29 21.80
N SER A 260 5.77 -41.35 22.57
CA SER A 260 5.04 -41.35 23.84
C SER A 260 5.92 -41.81 25.00
N ASN A 261 5.56 -41.40 26.22
CA ASN A 261 6.15 -41.94 27.45
C ASN A 261 5.49 -43.28 27.87
N THR A 262 4.36 -43.63 27.25
CA THR A 262 3.59 -44.88 27.44
C THR A 262 3.52 -45.67 26.13
N GLY A 263 3.20 -46.97 26.21
CA GLY A 263 2.96 -47.78 25.00
C GLY A 263 1.68 -47.39 24.25
N ASP A 264 0.81 -46.64 24.91
CA ASP A 264 -0.37 -45.99 24.34
C ASP A 264 -0.01 -44.57 23.88
N PHE A 265 -0.52 -44.18 22.72
CA PHE A 265 -0.37 -42.82 22.18
C PHE A 265 -1.68 -42.04 22.35
N ASP A 266 -1.57 -40.75 22.64
CA ASP A 266 -2.68 -39.87 23.00
C ASP A 266 -2.35 -38.38 22.71
N SER A 267 -3.12 -37.45 23.28
CA SER A 267 -2.93 -36.00 23.12
C SER A 267 -1.63 -35.45 23.74
N THR A 268 -0.90 -36.25 24.53
CA THR A 268 0.37 -35.87 25.17
C THR A 268 1.60 -36.40 24.42
N SER A 269 1.39 -37.14 23.31
CA SER A 269 2.48 -37.68 22.51
C SER A 269 3.21 -36.59 21.73
N ASP A 270 4.52 -36.51 21.92
CA ASP A 270 5.45 -35.68 21.15
C ASP A 270 5.67 -36.27 19.75
N TYR A 271 6.22 -35.52 18.80
CA TYR A 271 6.52 -36.06 17.48
C TYR A 271 7.51 -35.19 16.69
N ARG A 272 8.04 -35.79 15.61
CA ARG A 272 8.97 -35.16 14.68
C ARG A 272 8.61 -35.43 13.24
N LEU A 273 8.80 -34.41 12.40
CA LEU A 273 8.74 -34.47 10.95
C LEU A 273 9.79 -35.46 10.43
N LEU A 274 9.38 -36.36 9.54
CA LEU A 274 10.29 -37.24 8.80
C LEU A 274 10.67 -36.63 7.46
N THR A 275 11.97 -36.44 7.25
CA THR A 275 12.55 -35.91 6.00
C THR A 275 13.02 -37.06 5.11
N PRO A 276 12.71 -37.09 3.79
CA PRO A 276 13.23 -38.12 2.89
C PRO A 276 14.76 -38.02 2.70
N ASP A 277 15.47 -39.15 2.75
CA ASP A 277 16.93 -39.22 2.53
C ASP A 277 17.36 -39.20 1.04
N GLY A 278 16.37 -39.19 0.13
CA GLY A 278 16.57 -39.29 -1.32
C GLY A 278 16.80 -40.72 -1.86
N ASN A 279 16.98 -41.72 -0.98
CA ASN A 279 17.22 -43.13 -1.34
C ASN A 279 16.04 -44.05 -0.99
N GLY A 280 14.93 -43.49 -0.48
CA GLY A 280 13.70 -44.23 -0.12
C GLY A 280 13.52 -44.45 1.37
N ASN A 281 14.36 -43.85 2.21
CA ASN A 281 14.18 -43.82 3.66
C ASN A 281 13.64 -42.46 4.12
N LEU A 282 13.15 -42.47 5.35
CA LEU A 282 12.64 -41.33 6.10
C LEU A 282 13.48 -41.17 7.36
N GLU A 283 13.92 -39.94 7.62
CA GLU A 283 14.82 -39.60 8.73
C GLU A 283 14.28 -38.51 9.64
N THR A 284 14.64 -38.59 10.92
CA THR A 284 14.46 -37.48 11.87
C THR A 284 15.50 -37.56 13.00
N ASP A 285 15.50 -36.57 13.88
CA ASP A 285 16.44 -36.43 15.00
C ASP A 285 15.67 -36.31 16.32
N TYR A 286 16.05 -37.09 17.34
CA TYR A 286 15.39 -37.10 18.66
C TYR A 286 16.32 -37.55 19.81
N ASP A 287 16.10 -37.00 21.00
CA ASP A 287 16.78 -37.39 22.25
C ASP A 287 15.86 -38.25 23.11
N PHE A 288 16.28 -39.48 23.43
CA PHE A 288 15.38 -40.54 23.93
C PHE A 288 15.29 -40.66 25.46
N ASN A 289 15.79 -39.68 26.20
CA ASN A 289 15.63 -39.45 27.65
C ASN A 289 14.75 -40.49 28.41
N GLY A 290 15.41 -41.49 29.01
CA GLY A 290 14.81 -42.52 29.87
C GLY A 290 14.13 -43.67 29.11
N THR A 291 12.80 -43.76 29.17
CA THR A 291 12.02 -44.75 28.41
C THR A 291 11.01 -44.01 27.53
N LYS A 292 10.92 -44.46 26.27
CA LYS A 292 10.06 -43.87 25.23
C LYS A 292 9.46 -44.97 24.36
N TYR A 293 8.37 -44.67 23.69
CA TYR A 293 7.74 -45.53 22.70
C TYR A 293 7.54 -44.74 21.40
N ILE A 294 7.81 -45.33 20.24
CA ILE A 294 7.61 -44.67 18.95
C ILE A 294 6.78 -45.49 17.96
N THR A 295 6.05 -44.78 17.11
CA THR A 295 5.39 -45.31 15.90
C THR A 295 5.51 -44.27 14.77
N PHE A 296 5.21 -44.68 13.54
CA PHE A 296 5.33 -43.82 12.35
C PHE A 296 3.98 -43.70 11.62
N GLY A 297 3.73 -42.56 10.99
CA GLY A 297 2.46 -42.33 10.31
C GLY A 297 2.27 -40.93 9.74
N TYR A 298 1.03 -40.45 9.71
CA TYR A 298 0.60 -39.21 9.04
C TYR A 298 -0.32 -38.37 9.93
N ALA A 299 -0.12 -37.06 9.96
CA ALA A 299 -1.05 -36.11 10.56
C ALA A 299 -1.65 -35.23 9.43
N PRO A 300 -2.97 -35.28 9.18
CA PRO A 300 -3.62 -34.38 8.23
C PRO A 300 -3.49 -32.91 8.67
N ARG A 301 -3.08 -32.03 7.76
CA ARG A 301 -3.06 -30.58 8.04
C ARG A 301 -4.48 -30.01 8.06
N VAL A 302 -4.84 -29.36 9.14
CA VAL A 302 -6.10 -28.63 9.34
C VAL A 302 -5.80 -27.13 9.29
N VAL A 303 -6.47 -26.38 8.41
CA VAL A 303 -6.34 -24.92 8.33
C VAL A 303 -7.69 -24.30 8.72
N VAL A 304 -7.68 -23.48 9.77
CA VAL A 304 -8.87 -22.82 10.34
C VAL A 304 -8.43 -21.66 11.24
N GLU A 305 -9.08 -20.50 11.09
CA GLU A 305 -8.78 -19.24 11.81
C GLU A 305 -8.79 -19.43 13.34
N ARG A 306 -7.63 -19.31 14.00
CA ARG A 306 -7.43 -19.49 15.45
C ARG A 306 -6.36 -18.55 16.00
N SER A 307 -6.28 -18.48 17.33
CA SER A 307 -5.20 -17.83 18.07
C SER A 307 -4.70 -18.75 19.18
N ILE A 308 -3.43 -18.62 19.54
CA ILE A 308 -2.77 -19.40 20.59
C ILE A 308 -2.53 -18.51 21.81
N HIS A 309 -2.91 -18.98 23.01
CA HIS A 309 -2.61 -18.34 24.29
C HIS A 309 -1.49 -19.09 25.02
N PHE A 310 -0.58 -18.34 25.63
CA PHE A 310 0.56 -18.84 26.38
C PHE A 310 0.43 -18.42 27.86
N ASP A 311 0.83 -19.30 28.77
CA ASP A 311 0.55 -19.17 30.22
C ASP A 311 1.58 -18.35 31.01
N GLY A 312 2.75 -18.08 30.44
CA GLY A 312 3.86 -17.43 31.13
C GLY A 312 4.62 -18.32 32.13
N GLU A 313 4.33 -19.62 32.20
CA GLU A 313 4.95 -20.58 33.13
C GLU A 313 5.65 -21.73 32.42
N GLN A 314 5.05 -22.30 31.36
CA GLN A 314 5.54 -23.52 30.72
C GLN A 314 5.09 -23.71 29.25
N ALA A 315 4.13 -22.93 28.74
CA ALA A 315 3.60 -23.08 27.39
C ALA A 315 4.44 -22.32 26.34
N TYR A 316 4.84 -23.00 25.26
CA TYR A 316 5.64 -22.41 24.17
C TYR A 316 5.58 -23.25 22.88
N ILE A 317 6.24 -22.80 21.80
CA ILE A 317 6.41 -23.58 20.56
C ILE A 317 7.88 -23.86 20.28
N ASP A 318 8.23 -25.13 20.09
CA ASP A 318 9.58 -25.63 19.76
C ASP A 318 9.73 -25.85 18.24
N MET A 319 10.57 -25.05 17.59
CA MET A 319 10.85 -25.13 16.15
C MET A 319 12.18 -25.84 15.84
N ALA A 320 12.78 -26.50 16.84
CA ALA A 320 14.13 -27.07 16.84
C ALA A 320 15.25 -26.07 16.48
N ASN A 321 16.48 -26.57 16.31
CA ASN A 321 17.62 -25.75 15.86
C ASN A 321 17.45 -25.38 14.36
N LYS A 322 16.73 -24.29 14.10
CA LYS A 322 16.46 -23.67 12.79
C LYS A 322 16.56 -22.15 12.89
N LEU A 323 16.32 -21.45 11.79
CA LEU A 323 16.09 -19.99 11.71
C LEU A 323 17.22 -19.10 12.28
N ASP A 324 18.47 -19.33 11.86
CA ASP A 324 19.49 -18.29 11.95
C ASP A 324 19.11 -17.07 11.08
N LEU A 325 19.30 -15.86 11.60
CA LEU A 325 18.99 -14.62 10.87
C LEU A 325 20.01 -14.37 9.76
N ASN A 326 19.54 -13.88 8.61
CA ASN A 326 20.41 -13.41 7.54
C ASN A 326 21.30 -12.26 8.07
N SER A 327 22.61 -12.42 7.95
CA SER A 327 23.60 -11.50 8.52
C SER A 327 23.60 -10.09 7.89
N THR A 328 23.00 -9.92 6.70
CA THR A 328 22.93 -8.64 5.98
C THR A 328 21.63 -7.89 6.28
N ASN A 329 20.48 -8.53 6.00
CA ASN A 329 19.14 -7.94 6.05
C ASN A 329 18.13 -8.95 6.59
N PHE A 330 17.21 -8.54 7.46
CA PHE A 330 16.07 -9.38 7.87
C PHE A 330 14.91 -8.54 8.40
N THR A 331 13.73 -9.15 8.51
CA THR A 331 12.57 -8.57 9.19
C THR A 331 11.91 -9.63 10.07
N ILE A 332 11.59 -9.30 11.30
CA ILE A 332 10.77 -10.14 12.21
C ILE A 332 9.51 -9.33 12.54
N SER A 333 8.34 -9.94 12.47
CA SER A 333 7.07 -9.32 12.86
C SER A 333 6.10 -10.31 13.49
N ALA A 334 5.24 -9.85 14.39
CA ALA A 334 4.11 -10.59 14.95
C ALA A 334 3.03 -9.61 15.46
N TRP A 335 1.79 -10.06 15.55
CA TRP A 335 0.83 -9.49 16.48
C TRP A 335 1.09 -10.06 17.88
N ILE A 336 0.99 -9.22 18.91
CA ILE A 336 1.04 -9.65 20.32
C ILE A 336 -0.06 -9.00 21.13
N LYS A 337 -0.61 -9.73 22.09
CA LYS A 337 -1.45 -9.22 23.18
C LYS A 337 -0.91 -9.79 24.48
N ARG A 338 -0.03 -9.02 25.14
CA ARG A 338 0.61 -9.46 26.39
C ARG A 338 -0.35 -9.33 27.57
N ASP A 339 -0.42 -10.34 28.42
CA ASP A 339 -1.30 -10.31 29.59
C ASP A 339 -0.79 -9.37 30.68
N THR A 340 -1.66 -9.06 31.64
CA THR A 340 -1.39 -8.14 32.75
C THR A 340 -0.11 -8.53 33.51
N GLY A 341 0.87 -7.64 33.59
CA GLY A 341 2.15 -7.86 34.26
C GLY A 341 3.24 -8.61 33.45
N THR A 342 2.99 -9.01 32.20
CA THR A 342 3.94 -9.79 31.38
C THR A 342 5.23 -9.02 31.07
N VAL A 343 6.35 -9.38 31.70
CA VAL A 343 7.67 -8.73 31.53
C VAL A 343 8.81 -9.74 31.51
N ASN A 344 9.91 -9.41 30.82
CA ASN A 344 11.03 -10.32 30.53
C ASN A 344 10.60 -11.59 29.76
N ALA A 345 9.69 -11.42 28.81
CA ALA A 345 9.04 -12.48 28.04
C ALA A 345 9.48 -12.45 26.57
N SER A 346 9.99 -13.57 26.05
CA SER A 346 10.42 -13.70 24.66
C SER A 346 9.21 -13.95 23.75
N ILE A 347 9.04 -13.12 22.72
CA ILE A 347 7.99 -13.27 21.69
C ILE A 347 8.46 -14.34 20.70
N VAL A 348 9.66 -14.14 20.14
CA VAL A 348 10.43 -15.17 19.43
C VAL A 348 11.91 -15.05 19.79
N SER A 349 12.59 -16.18 19.97
CA SER A 349 14.02 -16.18 20.29
C SER A 349 14.75 -17.38 19.73
N LYS A 350 16.08 -17.26 19.60
CA LYS A 350 17.00 -18.37 19.33
C LYS A 350 18.25 -18.10 20.14
N ARG A 351 18.24 -18.51 21.41
CA ARG A 351 19.31 -18.26 22.39
C ARG A 351 19.21 -19.21 23.57
N ASP A 352 20.28 -19.24 24.36
CA ASP A 352 20.36 -19.93 25.64
C ASP A 352 19.69 -19.15 26.78
N ALA A 353 19.35 -19.85 27.86
CA ALA A 353 18.70 -19.31 29.05
C ALA A 353 19.53 -18.21 29.75
N ALA A 354 20.86 -18.34 29.74
CA ALA A 354 21.78 -17.33 30.27
C ALA A 354 22.01 -16.14 29.30
N PHE A 355 21.49 -16.24 28.07
CA PHE A 355 21.66 -15.31 26.96
C PHE A 355 23.13 -14.92 26.68
N THR A 356 23.96 -15.92 26.48
CA THR A 356 25.36 -15.78 26.06
C THR A 356 25.54 -15.82 24.53
N GLU A 357 24.58 -16.38 23.78
CA GLU A 357 24.61 -16.44 22.31
C GLU A 357 23.27 -16.01 21.66
N GLY A 358 23.19 -16.05 20.33
CA GLY A 358 21.93 -15.96 19.60
C GLY A 358 21.17 -14.62 19.69
N TYR A 359 19.85 -14.64 19.47
CA TYR A 359 18.99 -13.45 19.41
C TYR A 359 17.66 -13.59 20.16
N ASP A 360 17.02 -12.46 20.47
CA ASP A 360 15.80 -12.41 21.28
C ASP A 360 14.93 -11.18 20.96
N PHE A 361 13.71 -11.39 20.46
CA PHE A 361 12.69 -10.37 20.23
C PHE A 361 11.60 -10.51 21.30
N LYS A 362 11.45 -9.51 22.16
CA LYS A 362 10.87 -9.70 23.51
C LYS A 362 10.17 -8.48 24.08
N ILE A 363 9.42 -8.71 25.15
CA ILE A 363 9.03 -7.70 26.13
C ILE A 363 10.07 -7.68 27.26
N ASN A 364 10.70 -6.54 27.50
CA ASN A 364 11.74 -6.39 28.54
C ASN A 364 11.13 -6.18 29.95
N SER A 365 11.99 -5.93 30.95
CA SER A 365 11.63 -5.73 32.36
C SER A 365 10.72 -4.52 32.64
N LEU A 366 10.52 -3.64 31.66
CA LEU A 366 9.69 -2.43 31.75
C LEU A 366 8.39 -2.54 30.91
N GLY A 367 8.05 -3.72 30.39
CA GLY A 367 6.91 -3.89 29.49
C GLY A 367 7.12 -3.30 28.08
N LYS A 368 8.36 -2.94 27.73
CA LYS A 368 8.72 -2.35 26.44
C LYS A 368 9.13 -3.43 25.44
N LEU A 369 8.83 -3.21 24.16
CA LEU A 369 9.37 -4.02 23.07
C LEU A 369 10.89 -3.87 23.03
N ALA A 370 11.60 -4.98 22.82
CA ALA A 370 13.05 -4.98 22.67
C ALA A 370 13.53 -6.04 21.68
N PHE A 371 14.64 -5.76 21.03
CA PHE A 371 15.36 -6.70 20.18
C PHE A 371 16.82 -6.74 20.59
N SER A 372 17.30 -7.93 20.94
CA SER A 372 18.68 -8.16 21.39
C SER A 372 19.41 -9.12 20.45
N LEU A 373 20.67 -8.82 20.14
CA LEU A 373 21.55 -9.60 19.27
C LEU A 373 22.81 -10.08 20.01
N ASN A 374 23.27 -11.26 19.62
CA ASN A 374 24.54 -11.91 19.97
C ASN A 374 24.82 -11.89 21.49
N GLY A 375 24.04 -12.64 22.28
CA GLY A 375 24.22 -12.67 23.74
C GLY A 375 23.98 -11.32 24.43
N GLY A 376 23.07 -10.51 23.86
CA GLY A 376 22.76 -9.16 24.34
C GLY A 376 23.81 -8.09 24.02
N ALA A 377 24.90 -8.42 23.30
CA ALA A 377 25.97 -7.49 22.93
C ALA A 377 25.49 -6.21 22.20
N ALA A 378 24.33 -6.29 21.53
CA ALA A 378 23.51 -5.13 21.22
C ALA A 378 22.06 -5.36 21.69
N THR A 379 21.41 -4.31 22.19
CA THR A 379 19.97 -4.33 22.50
C THR A 379 19.35 -3.01 22.11
N LEU A 380 18.28 -3.08 21.32
CA LEU A 380 17.37 -2.00 20.98
C LEU A 380 16.10 -2.15 21.85
N SER A 381 15.47 -1.06 22.25
CA SER A 381 14.23 -1.09 23.06
C SER A 381 13.37 0.12 22.77
N SER A 382 12.05 -0.04 22.84
CA SER A 382 11.09 0.98 22.40
C SER A 382 11.04 2.22 23.30
N SER A 383 10.61 3.35 22.75
CA SER A 383 10.40 4.59 23.50
C SER A 383 9.23 4.46 24.50
N VAL A 384 8.18 3.72 24.12
CA VAL A 384 6.97 3.46 24.89
C VAL A 384 6.87 2.02 25.40
N ILE A 385 5.95 1.79 26.35
CA ILE A 385 5.56 0.48 26.90
C ILE A 385 4.45 -0.08 26.01
N ILE A 386 4.45 -1.39 25.73
CA ILE A 386 3.34 -2.04 25.03
C ILE A 386 2.17 -2.18 26.02
N PRO A 387 0.95 -1.68 25.73
CA PRO A 387 -0.22 -1.86 26.57
C PRO A 387 -0.52 -3.32 26.92
N GLU A 388 -1.19 -3.52 28.06
CA GLU A 388 -1.55 -4.85 28.56
C GLU A 388 -2.96 -5.20 28.14
N ASN A 389 -3.16 -6.47 27.78
CA ASN A 389 -4.42 -7.04 27.31
C ASN A 389 -4.95 -6.43 25.99
N LYS A 390 -4.13 -5.65 25.24
CA LYS A 390 -4.42 -5.16 23.88
C LYS A 390 -3.48 -5.74 22.82
N TRP A 391 -4.03 -6.03 21.65
CA TRP A 391 -3.32 -6.42 20.45
C TRP A 391 -2.56 -5.24 19.83
N HIS A 392 -1.25 -5.39 19.68
CA HIS A 392 -0.38 -4.49 18.91
C HIS A 392 0.47 -5.29 17.93
N HIS A 393 0.70 -4.75 16.74
CA HIS A 393 1.61 -5.35 15.76
C HIS A 393 3.02 -4.85 16.00
N VAL A 394 3.95 -5.75 16.29
CA VAL A 394 5.33 -5.41 16.62
C VAL A 394 6.29 -5.97 15.59
N ALA A 395 7.28 -5.19 15.19
CA ALA A 395 8.30 -5.64 14.25
C ALA A 395 9.69 -5.04 14.51
N VAL A 396 10.71 -5.69 13.98
CA VAL A 396 12.06 -5.14 13.79
C VAL A 396 12.48 -5.36 12.34
N ILE A 397 12.91 -4.28 11.68
CA ILE A 397 13.54 -4.33 10.34
C ILE A 397 15.03 -4.05 10.53
N TYR A 398 15.88 -4.96 10.05
CA TYR A 398 17.34 -4.84 10.05
C TYR A 398 17.84 -4.76 8.60
N ASN A 399 18.61 -3.73 8.28
CA ASN A 399 19.17 -3.47 6.96
C ASN A 399 20.63 -3.01 7.11
N ASN A 400 21.59 -3.85 6.72
CA ASN A 400 23.02 -3.53 6.71
C ASN A 400 23.54 -2.87 8.01
N GLN A 401 23.31 -3.50 9.18
CA GLN A 401 23.69 -3.00 10.51
C GLN A 401 22.91 -1.77 11.02
N HIS A 402 21.87 -1.32 10.31
CA HIS A 402 20.84 -0.43 10.83
C HIS A 402 19.63 -1.25 11.26
N ALA A 403 19.01 -0.92 12.40
CA ALA A 403 17.82 -1.60 12.89
C ALA A 403 16.80 -0.60 13.45
N THR A 404 15.53 -0.79 13.12
CA THR A 404 14.41 0.04 13.60
C THR A 404 13.30 -0.85 14.15
N LEU A 405 12.82 -0.52 15.36
CA LEU A 405 11.60 -1.10 15.92
C LEU A 405 10.37 -0.39 15.34
N TYR A 406 9.30 -1.16 15.12
CA TYR A 406 8.00 -0.65 14.70
C TYR A 406 6.91 -1.16 15.65
N ILE A 407 5.95 -0.30 15.96
CA ILE A 407 4.73 -0.64 16.69
C ILE A 407 3.54 -0.12 15.87
N ASP A 408 2.60 -1.01 15.59
CA ASP A 408 1.42 -0.81 14.73
C ASP A 408 1.72 -0.26 13.33
N GLY A 409 2.95 -0.47 12.84
CA GLY A 409 3.45 0.05 11.57
C GLY A 409 4.00 1.48 11.63
N VAL A 410 4.08 2.11 12.81
CA VAL A 410 4.82 3.37 13.05
C VAL A 410 6.26 3.04 13.47
N ALA A 411 7.23 3.80 12.95
CA ALA A 411 8.63 3.66 13.32
C ALA A 411 8.89 4.27 14.70
N ASP A 412 9.59 3.54 15.56
CA ASP A 412 9.98 3.97 16.90
C ASP A 412 11.53 4.08 16.96
N THR A 413 12.16 3.38 17.91
CA THR A 413 13.57 3.54 18.22
C THR A 413 14.41 2.87 17.14
N SER A 414 15.41 3.62 16.65
CA SER A 414 16.34 3.18 15.62
C SER A 414 17.78 3.21 16.11
N ALA A 415 18.60 2.27 15.65
CA ALA A 415 20.04 2.22 15.92
C ALA A 415 20.83 1.90 14.64
N SER A 416 22.13 2.16 14.67
CA SER A 416 23.06 1.93 13.56
C SER A 416 24.37 1.34 14.08
N SER A 417 25.15 0.70 13.20
CA SER A 417 26.37 -0.02 13.56
C SER A 417 26.12 -1.16 14.57
N LEU A 418 24.97 -1.82 14.49
CA LEU A 418 24.72 -3.06 15.24
C LEU A 418 25.68 -4.16 14.74
N PRO A 419 26.09 -5.12 15.59
CA PRO A 419 26.85 -6.27 15.12
C PRO A 419 26.04 -7.09 14.09
N LEU A 420 26.75 -7.82 13.24
CA LEU A 420 26.14 -8.82 12.36
C LEU A 420 25.61 -9.98 13.21
N PRO A 421 24.39 -10.50 12.97
CA PRO A 421 23.88 -11.70 13.61
C PRO A 421 24.86 -12.89 13.51
N THR A 422 25.10 -13.55 14.64
CA THR A 422 25.86 -14.82 14.69
C THR A 422 24.90 -16.00 14.77
N ALA A 423 25.17 -17.06 13.99
CA ALA A 423 24.43 -18.31 14.07
C ALA A 423 24.55 -18.97 15.46
N SER A 424 23.54 -19.75 15.85
CA SER A 424 23.41 -20.34 17.19
C SER A 424 22.95 -21.78 17.15
N SER A 425 23.49 -22.64 18.05
CA SER A 425 23.07 -24.05 18.16
C SER A 425 21.76 -24.26 18.90
N GLN A 426 21.22 -23.22 19.53
CA GLN A 426 20.02 -23.28 20.38
C GLN A 426 18.75 -23.43 19.53
N LYS A 427 17.66 -23.95 20.12
CA LYS A 427 16.35 -24.01 19.47
C LYS A 427 15.85 -22.61 19.12
N PHE A 428 15.16 -22.46 17.99
CA PHE A 428 14.29 -21.30 17.76
C PHE A 428 12.94 -21.58 18.42
N LEU A 429 12.50 -20.70 19.32
CA LEU A 429 11.26 -20.83 20.09
C LEU A 429 10.35 -19.63 19.88
N ILE A 430 9.04 -19.90 19.90
CA ILE A 430 7.99 -18.87 20.03
C ILE A 430 7.49 -18.92 21.48
N ALA A 431 7.23 -17.76 22.07
CA ALA A 431 6.78 -17.58 23.46
C ALA A 431 7.77 -18.00 24.57
N ALA A 432 9.03 -18.34 24.28
CA ALA A 432 10.05 -18.72 25.29
C ALA A 432 11.50 -18.55 24.79
N ALA A 433 12.48 -18.94 25.62
CA ALA A 433 13.90 -19.06 25.29
C ALA A 433 14.54 -20.36 25.84
N ASP A 434 15.44 -20.95 25.06
CA ASP A 434 15.91 -22.34 25.25
C ASP A 434 16.78 -22.52 26.50
N GLY A 435 16.56 -23.63 27.21
CA GLY A 435 17.35 -24.05 28.37
C GLY A 435 17.45 -25.57 28.49
N ASN A 436 17.38 -26.30 27.38
CA ASN A 436 17.39 -27.77 27.32
C ASN A 436 16.20 -28.38 28.09
N ASP A 437 14.98 -28.13 27.60
CA ASP A 437 13.67 -28.79 27.87
C ASP A 437 13.21 -29.00 29.33
N THR A 438 14.00 -28.58 30.31
CA THR A 438 13.64 -28.51 31.74
C THR A 438 14.03 -27.18 32.39
N ASN A 439 14.91 -26.40 31.75
CA ASN A 439 15.36 -25.09 32.23
C ASN A 439 15.04 -23.96 31.22
N THR A 440 14.14 -24.19 30.26
CA THR A 440 13.58 -23.18 29.34
C THR A 440 13.03 -22.00 30.13
N THR A 441 13.27 -20.77 29.68
CA THR A 441 13.00 -19.52 30.44
C THR A 441 12.23 -18.48 29.62
N ASN A 442 11.88 -17.36 30.27
CA ASN A 442 11.34 -16.16 29.63
C ASN A 442 10.04 -16.40 28.86
N TYR A 443 9.16 -17.24 29.41
CA TYR A 443 7.85 -17.53 28.88
C TYR A 443 7.02 -16.24 28.70
N PHE A 444 6.21 -16.22 27.63
CA PHE A 444 5.25 -15.17 27.36
C PHE A 444 3.88 -15.55 27.94
N ALA A 445 3.19 -14.57 28.54
CA ALA A 445 1.80 -14.69 28.94
C ALA A 445 0.92 -13.83 28.03
N GLY A 446 -0.17 -14.40 27.52
CA GLY A 446 -1.06 -13.78 26.53
C GLY A 446 -0.98 -14.42 25.16
N ASN A 447 -1.43 -13.71 24.13
CA ASN A 447 -1.47 -14.23 22.75
C ASN A 447 -0.34 -13.67 21.87
N ILE A 448 0.12 -14.50 20.92
CA ILE A 448 1.01 -14.13 19.83
C ILE A 448 0.37 -14.67 18.54
N ASP A 449 0.41 -13.89 17.45
CA ASP A 449 -0.20 -14.25 16.16
C ASP A 449 0.62 -13.70 14.97
N GLU A 450 0.38 -14.21 13.75
CA GLU A 450 1.02 -13.78 12.50
C GLU A 450 2.56 -13.67 12.57
N VAL A 451 3.21 -14.65 13.19
CA VAL A 451 4.68 -14.67 13.35
C VAL A 451 5.34 -14.90 12.00
N ARG A 452 6.09 -13.90 11.51
CA ARG A 452 6.76 -13.91 10.20
C ARG A 452 8.22 -13.55 10.35
N ILE A 453 9.10 -14.30 9.65
CA ILE A 453 10.53 -13.99 9.54
C ILE A 453 10.90 -13.92 8.07
N TRP A 454 11.49 -12.79 7.65
CA TRP A 454 11.97 -12.54 6.29
C TRP A 454 13.49 -12.46 6.27
N LYS A 455 14.10 -13.04 5.23
CA LYS A 455 15.53 -13.00 4.88
C LYS A 455 15.94 -11.67 4.24
N THR A 456 15.05 -10.66 4.29
CA THR A 456 15.22 -9.35 3.67
C THR A 456 14.64 -8.24 4.55
N ALA A 457 15.02 -7.00 4.28
CA ALA A 457 14.52 -5.82 4.96
C ALA A 457 13.28 -5.31 4.24
N LEU A 458 12.09 -5.46 4.85
CA LEU A 458 10.87 -4.91 4.27
C LEU A 458 10.94 -3.37 4.20
N SER A 459 10.26 -2.78 3.23
CA SER A 459 9.88 -1.37 3.34
C SER A 459 8.74 -1.19 4.35
N VAL A 460 8.59 0.03 4.90
CA VAL A 460 7.48 0.33 5.82
C VAL A 460 6.11 0.15 5.17
N ASN A 461 6.00 0.35 3.85
CA ASN A 461 4.76 0.11 3.09
C ASN A 461 4.45 -1.39 3.02
N GLN A 462 5.43 -2.23 2.68
CA GLN A 462 5.28 -3.70 2.67
C GLN A 462 4.88 -4.26 4.04
N LEU A 463 5.52 -3.78 5.13
CA LEU A 463 5.14 -4.15 6.50
C LEU A 463 3.66 -3.80 6.79
N ARG A 464 3.23 -2.60 6.39
CA ARG A 464 1.84 -2.13 6.56
C ARG A 464 0.84 -2.93 5.70
N TYR A 465 1.22 -3.30 4.48
CA TYR A 465 0.39 -4.09 3.55
C TYR A 465 0.04 -5.48 4.09
N ILE A 466 0.94 -6.11 4.83
CA ILE A 466 0.72 -7.46 5.37
C ILE A 466 0.23 -7.47 6.82
N MET A 467 0.37 -6.40 7.61
CA MET A 467 0.05 -6.50 9.04
C MET A 467 -1.44 -6.72 9.35
N ASN A 468 -2.39 -6.26 8.52
CA ASN A 468 -3.83 -6.40 8.79
C ASN A 468 -4.54 -7.54 8.02
N GLN A 469 -3.80 -8.54 7.53
CA GLN A 469 -4.34 -9.72 6.83
C GLN A 469 -3.34 -10.89 6.84
N GLU A 470 -3.84 -12.14 6.80
CA GLU A 470 -3.02 -13.33 6.53
C GLU A 470 -2.44 -13.32 5.10
N ILE A 471 -1.37 -14.09 4.83
CA ILE A 471 -0.74 -14.21 3.50
C ILE A 471 -0.97 -15.62 2.93
N ILE A 472 -1.38 -15.74 1.67
CA ILE A 472 -1.67 -17.02 1.02
C ILE A 472 -0.72 -17.28 -0.15
N ASN A 473 -0.18 -18.50 -0.19
CA ASN A 473 0.55 -19.06 -1.31
C ASN A 473 -0.39 -19.97 -2.13
N ASP A 474 -0.88 -19.47 -3.26
CA ASP A 474 -1.59 -20.30 -4.24
C ASP A 474 -0.59 -20.90 -5.23
N CYS A 475 -0.38 -22.21 -5.17
CA CYS A 475 0.50 -22.96 -6.08
C CYS A 475 0.12 -22.88 -7.57
N ASN A 476 -1.01 -22.25 -7.93
CA ASN A 476 -1.43 -21.98 -9.31
C ASN A 476 -1.08 -20.56 -9.80
N LEU A 477 -0.64 -19.65 -8.90
CA LEU A 477 -0.33 -18.25 -9.20
C LEU A 477 1.09 -17.89 -8.74
N ALA A 478 1.90 -17.32 -9.62
CA ALA A 478 3.34 -17.11 -9.39
C ALA A 478 3.70 -15.87 -8.55
N LEU A 479 2.84 -15.44 -7.61
CA LEU A 479 2.95 -14.19 -6.84
C LEU A 479 2.29 -14.31 -5.46
N GLU A 480 2.75 -13.51 -4.50
CA GLU A 480 2.28 -13.49 -3.10
C GLU A 480 1.12 -12.51 -2.88
N TYR A 481 0.13 -12.92 -2.09
CA TYR A 481 -1.08 -12.12 -1.87
C TYR A 481 -1.60 -12.22 -0.43
N GLY A 482 -2.20 -11.14 0.05
CA GLY A 482 -2.97 -11.15 1.30
C GLY A 482 -4.37 -11.76 1.11
N ASN A 483 -4.94 -12.30 2.18
CA ASN A 483 -6.25 -12.98 2.13
C ASN A 483 -7.44 -12.00 1.89
N VAL A 484 -7.28 -10.72 2.24
CA VAL A 484 -8.39 -9.73 2.21
C VAL A 484 -8.30 -8.76 1.03
N ILE A 485 -7.10 -8.27 0.70
CA ILE A 485 -6.85 -7.41 -0.46
C ILE A 485 -6.53 -8.29 -1.67
N PRO A 486 -7.34 -8.26 -2.75
CA PRO A 486 -7.17 -9.17 -3.87
C PRO A 486 -5.80 -9.10 -4.52
N SER A 487 -5.38 -10.28 -4.94
CA SER A 487 -4.13 -10.57 -5.64
C SER A 487 -3.83 -9.67 -6.83
N SER A 488 -4.87 -9.38 -7.62
CA SER A 488 -4.77 -8.78 -8.95
C SER A 488 -4.66 -7.25 -8.97
N ILE A 489 -4.66 -6.56 -7.82
CA ILE A 489 -4.61 -5.10 -7.81
C ILE A 489 -3.26 -4.57 -8.28
N THR A 490 -3.28 -3.46 -9.02
CA THR A 490 -2.10 -2.76 -9.55
C THR A 490 -1.15 -2.30 -8.44
N LYS A 491 -1.70 -1.97 -7.27
CA LYS A 491 -0.96 -1.49 -6.09
C LYS A 491 -0.77 -2.60 -5.05
N ASN A 492 -0.07 -3.66 -5.42
CA ASN A 492 0.36 -4.70 -4.50
C ASN A 492 1.80 -4.40 -4.01
N ASP A 493 1.96 -3.84 -2.81
CA ASP A 493 3.27 -3.42 -2.28
C ASP A 493 4.25 -4.60 -2.08
N ILE A 494 3.75 -5.82 -1.86
CA ILE A 494 4.59 -7.02 -1.68
C ILE A 494 4.96 -7.72 -3.00
N SER A 495 4.38 -7.30 -4.14
CA SER A 495 4.64 -7.91 -5.47
C SER A 495 6.11 -7.92 -5.94
N THR A 496 6.98 -7.15 -5.28
CA THR A 496 8.43 -7.11 -5.53
C THR A 496 9.26 -8.02 -4.61
N ILE A 497 8.64 -8.65 -3.61
CA ILE A 497 9.31 -9.57 -2.69
C ILE A 497 9.25 -11.00 -3.30
N PRO A 498 10.34 -11.77 -3.27
CA PRO A 498 10.30 -13.19 -3.63
C PRO A 498 9.86 -14.06 -2.44
N TRP A 499 8.96 -15.03 -2.67
CA TRP A 499 8.48 -15.92 -1.60
C TRP A 499 9.61 -16.74 -0.94
N THR A 500 10.72 -16.95 -1.66
CA THR A 500 11.94 -17.56 -1.11
C THR A 500 12.58 -16.75 0.01
N ASP A 501 12.29 -15.46 0.12
CA ASP A 501 12.77 -14.58 1.19
C ASP A 501 11.92 -14.71 2.46
N LEU A 502 10.70 -15.25 2.40
CA LEU A 502 9.98 -15.67 3.59
C LEU A 502 10.70 -16.91 4.16
N ALA A 503 11.26 -16.78 5.37
CA ALA A 503 12.01 -17.84 6.04
C ALA A 503 11.11 -18.78 6.84
N ALA A 504 10.05 -18.21 7.41
CA ALA A 504 9.06 -18.90 8.23
C ALA A 504 7.81 -18.04 8.37
N TYR A 505 6.65 -18.69 8.44
CA TYR A 505 5.37 -18.02 8.70
C TYR A 505 4.40 -18.91 9.47
N TYR A 506 3.88 -18.39 10.59
CA TYR A 506 2.96 -19.08 11.49
C TYR A 506 1.73 -18.20 11.76
N PRO A 507 0.61 -18.40 11.05
CA PRO A 507 -0.63 -17.61 11.21
C PRO A 507 -1.51 -18.07 12.37
N MET A 508 -0.96 -18.88 13.28
CA MET A 508 -1.67 -19.56 14.38
C MET A 508 -2.94 -20.33 13.98
N SER A 509 -3.12 -20.59 12.69
CA SER A 509 -4.36 -21.09 12.07
C SER A 509 -4.14 -22.32 11.17
N ALA A 510 -2.97 -22.97 11.26
CA ALA A 510 -2.61 -24.15 10.46
C ALA A 510 -1.92 -25.21 11.33
N TYR A 511 -2.57 -26.35 11.54
CA TYR A 511 -2.17 -27.37 12.51
C TYR A 511 -1.93 -28.74 11.86
N THR A 512 -0.97 -29.51 12.39
CA THR A 512 -0.61 -30.87 11.91
C THR A 512 -0.63 -31.87 13.07
N TYR A 513 -1.78 -32.01 13.76
CA TYR A 513 -1.94 -32.51 15.14
C TYR A 513 -1.54 -31.45 16.19
N THR A 514 -0.90 -31.77 17.32
CA THR A 514 -0.41 -30.81 18.33
C THR A 514 0.86 -30.01 17.92
N ASN A 515 0.94 -29.65 16.63
CA ASN A 515 1.98 -28.80 16.04
C ASN A 515 1.33 -27.69 15.22
N ILE A 516 2.06 -26.60 15.03
CA ILE A 516 1.80 -25.58 14.02
C ILE A 516 2.60 -25.87 12.74
N ALA A 517 1.97 -25.69 11.59
CA ALA A 517 2.61 -25.84 10.28
C ALA A 517 3.28 -24.53 9.83
N ASP A 518 4.49 -24.64 9.27
CA ASP A 518 5.14 -23.52 8.58
C ASP A 518 4.47 -23.23 7.24
N MET A 519 3.71 -22.14 7.20
CA MET A 519 2.98 -21.70 6.02
C MET A 519 3.87 -21.03 4.96
N SER A 520 5.16 -20.79 5.24
CA SER A 520 6.13 -20.37 4.22
C SER A 520 6.54 -21.51 3.27
N GLY A 521 6.31 -22.77 3.66
CA GLY A 521 6.69 -23.94 2.87
C GLY A 521 8.16 -24.33 2.97
N ASN A 522 8.93 -23.74 3.91
CA ASN A 522 10.29 -24.20 4.23
C ASN A 522 10.27 -25.47 5.13
N ASN A 523 9.09 -25.95 5.54
CA ASN A 523 8.82 -27.14 6.37
C ASN A 523 9.41 -27.04 7.79
N ILE A 524 9.42 -25.84 8.37
CA ILE A 524 9.86 -25.59 9.74
C ILE A 524 8.67 -25.80 10.71
N GLU A 525 8.14 -27.01 10.77
CA GLU A 525 7.00 -27.34 11.66
C GLU A 525 7.36 -27.18 13.14
N GLY A 526 6.41 -26.70 13.95
CA GLY A 526 6.62 -26.31 15.34
C GLY A 526 5.80 -27.09 16.34
N THR A 527 6.43 -27.66 17.36
CA THR A 527 5.74 -28.43 18.40
C THR A 527 5.18 -27.56 19.50
N LEU A 528 3.88 -27.67 19.75
CA LEU A 528 3.22 -27.04 20.89
C LEU A 528 3.64 -27.78 22.17
N LYS A 529 4.42 -27.11 23.03
CA LYS A 529 4.89 -27.67 24.30
C LYS A 529 4.02 -27.14 25.43
N ASN A 530 3.47 -28.07 26.22
CA ASN A 530 2.54 -27.83 27.35
C ASN A 530 1.27 -27.05 27.00
N LEU A 531 0.87 -27.04 25.72
CA LEU A 531 -0.19 -26.18 25.19
C LEU A 531 -1.25 -27.03 24.49
N ASN A 532 -2.43 -27.11 25.11
CA ASN A 532 -3.50 -28.05 24.73
C ASN A 532 -4.75 -27.37 24.15
N THR A 533 -4.79 -26.03 24.11
CA THR A 533 -5.99 -25.24 23.78
C THR A 533 -5.67 -24.08 22.83
N VAL A 534 -6.46 -23.95 21.76
CA VAL A 534 -6.41 -22.88 20.76
C VAL A 534 -7.80 -22.25 20.60
N ASP A 535 -7.84 -20.92 20.54
CA ASP A 535 -9.03 -20.09 20.75
C ASP A 535 -9.41 -19.33 19.46
N PHE A 536 -10.48 -18.54 19.50
CA PHE A 536 -10.89 -17.65 18.41
C PHE A 536 -9.76 -16.66 18.05
N GLN A 537 -9.50 -16.47 16.75
CA GLN A 537 -8.61 -15.40 16.30
C GLN A 537 -9.21 -14.04 16.67
N THR A 538 -8.44 -13.20 17.36
CA THR A 538 -8.91 -11.89 17.84
C THR A 538 -8.03 -10.70 17.42
N ALA A 539 -6.89 -10.97 16.75
CA ALA A 539 -6.11 -9.95 16.08
C ALA A 539 -6.94 -9.30 14.93
N PRO A 540 -6.73 -8.02 14.59
CA PRO A 540 -7.57 -7.30 13.64
C PRO A 540 -7.19 -7.63 12.18
N LEU A 541 -7.63 -8.78 11.69
CA LEU A 541 -7.24 -9.38 10.40
C LEU A 541 -8.43 -9.69 9.47
N PRO A 542 -9.37 -8.75 9.15
CA PRO A 542 -9.31 -7.30 9.33
C PRO A 542 -10.09 -6.77 10.55
N TYR A 543 -10.15 -5.45 10.73
CA TYR A 543 -11.07 -4.80 11.67
C TYR A 543 -12.52 -4.94 11.20
N LYS A 544 -13.43 -5.42 12.07
CA LYS A 544 -14.85 -5.63 11.73
C LYS A 544 -15.80 -4.88 12.66
N THR A 545 -16.89 -4.34 12.13
CA THR A 545 -17.98 -3.76 12.95
C THR A 545 -18.89 -4.85 13.54
N GLN A 546 -19.26 -4.74 14.81
CA GLN A 546 -20.21 -5.62 15.50
C GLN A 546 -21.59 -4.99 15.77
N ASN A 547 -21.71 -3.66 15.69
CA ASN A 547 -22.94 -2.90 15.91
C ASN A 547 -22.98 -1.69 14.96
N SER A 548 -24.17 -1.11 14.77
CA SER A 548 -24.31 0.22 14.14
C SER A 548 -23.94 1.33 15.14
N GLY A 549 -23.18 2.35 14.72
CA GLY A 549 -22.71 3.40 15.63
C GLY A 549 -21.68 4.36 15.04
N SER A 550 -21.07 5.17 15.92
CA SER A 550 -19.94 6.04 15.56
C SER A 550 -18.69 5.21 15.28
N TRP A 551 -17.92 5.59 14.26
CA TRP A 551 -16.59 5.02 14.00
C TRP A 551 -15.65 5.14 15.21
N ASP A 552 -15.73 6.22 15.99
CA ASP A 552 -14.85 6.45 17.14
C ASP A 552 -15.40 5.88 18.47
N ALA A 553 -16.51 5.11 18.42
CA ALA A 553 -17.08 4.44 19.58
C ALA A 553 -16.68 2.96 19.64
N GLU A 554 -16.14 2.53 20.78
CA GLU A 554 -15.71 1.15 21.04
C GLU A 554 -16.82 0.12 20.73
N ALA A 555 -18.06 0.41 21.15
CA ALA A 555 -19.20 -0.49 20.97
C ALA A 555 -19.50 -0.88 19.51
N THR A 556 -19.09 -0.04 18.54
CA THR A 556 -19.25 -0.28 17.10
C THR A 556 -18.34 -1.42 16.60
N TRP A 557 -17.18 -1.64 17.22
CA TRP A 557 -16.14 -2.55 16.73
C TRP A 557 -16.11 -3.89 17.46
N LEU A 558 -15.92 -4.98 16.72
CA LEU A 558 -15.64 -6.29 17.28
C LEU A 558 -14.30 -6.25 18.05
N ASN A 559 -14.19 -7.01 19.14
CA ASN A 559 -12.98 -7.10 19.98
C ASN A 559 -12.47 -5.77 20.57
N ASN A 560 -13.29 -4.71 20.61
CA ASN A 560 -12.91 -3.35 21.03
C ASN A 560 -12.15 -3.23 22.37
N ALA A 561 -12.43 -4.08 23.35
CA ALA A 561 -11.75 -4.06 24.64
C ALA A 561 -10.26 -4.49 24.56
N ILE A 562 -9.88 -5.18 23.48
CA ILE A 562 -8.55 -5.81 23.29
C ILE A 562 -7.86 -5.37 21.99
N ILE A 563 -8.36 -4.35 21.29
CA ILE A 563 -7.72 -3.72 20.12
C ILE A 563 -7.78 -2.20 20.25
N ASP A 564 -6.88 -1.46 19.62
CA ASP A 564 -7.10 -0.04 19.34
C ASP A 564 -7.89 0.14 18.04
N LEU A 565 -8.87 1.05 18.04
CA LEU A 565 -9.84 1.21 16.94
C LEU A 565 -9.15 1.60 15.62
N PRO A 566 -9.71 1.25 14.45
CA PRO A 566 -9.09 1.59 13.17
C PRO A 566 -9.08 3.11 12.96
N ASN A 567 -8.01 3.63 12.34
CA ASN A 567 -7.73 5.07 12.23
C ASN A 567 -7.56 5.79 13.60
N SER A 568 -7.13 5.07 14.64
CA SER A 568 -6.65 5.63 15.91
C SER A 568 -5.30 6.35 15.75
N LEU A 569 -4.78 6.91 16.86
CA LEU A 569 -3.47 7.58 16.92
C LEU A 569 -2.45 6.64 17.58
N SER A 570 -1.22 6.63 17.07
CA SER A 570 -0.14 5.76 17.54
C SER A 570 0.19 5.97 19.02
N ILE A 571 0.39 4.88 19.75
CA ILE A 571 0.83 4.91 21.15
C ILE A 571 2.23 5.52 21.36
N ILE A 572 3.03 5.65 20.29
CA ILE A 572 4.40 6.20 20.34
C ILE A 572 4.39 7.73 20.57
N ASP A 573 3.54 8.45 19.85
CA ASP A 573 3.56 9.92 19.79
C ASP A 573 2.19 10.59 20.04
N SER A 574 1.10 9.82 20.14
CA SER A 574 -0.28 10.30 20.28
C SER A 574 -0.72 11.33 19.22
N THR A 575 -0.08 11.34 18.04
CA THR A 575 -0.32 12.32 16.97
C THR A 575 -0.31 11.72 15.56
N THR A 576 0.48 10.68 15.29
CA THR A 576 0.50 9.96 14.00
C THR A 576 -0.71 9.04 13.88
N PRO A 577 -1.59 9.21 12.88
CA PRO A 577 -2.67 8.27 12.59
C PRO A 577 -2.18 6.90 12.10
N ILE A 578 -2.89 5.84 12.51
CA ILE A 578 -2.72 4.49 11.96
C ILE A 578 -3.61 4.40 10.70
N ASP A 579 -3.06 4.87 9.58
CA ASP A 579 -3.78 5.15 8.33
C ASP A 579 -3.83 3.97 7.33
N TRP A 580 -3.37 2.78 7.75
CA TRP A 580 -3.18 1.58 6.91
C TRP A 580 -3.98 0.36 7.38
N ASN A 581 -5.03 0.57 8.18
CA ASN A 581 -5.90 -0.54 8.57
C ASN A 581 -6.70 -1.09 7.39
N ILE A 582 -7.02 -2.39 7.43
CA ILE A 582 -8.03 -3.01 6.57
C ILE A 582 -9.32 -3.09 7.37
N VAL A 583 -10.44 -2.63 6.81
CA VAL A 583 -11.71 -2.44 7.52
C VAL A 583 -12.88 -3.09 6.78
N GLU A 584 -13.71 -3.83 7.52
CA GLU A 584 -14.95 -4.45 7.07
C GLU A 584 -16.16 -3.88 7.83
N ILE A 585 -16.99 -3.12 7.11
CA ILE A 585 -18.23 -2.51 7.60
C ILE A 585 -19.40 -3.44 7.26
N GLY A 586 -19.94 -4.10 8.28
CA GLY A 586 -21.14 -4.94 8.24
C GLY A 586 -22.38 -4.29 8.87
N HIS A 587 -22.25 -3.08 9.42
CA HIS A 587 -23.29 -2.36 10.15
C HIS A 587 -23.26 -0.87 9.84
N ASN A 588 -24.38 -0.17 10.04
CA ASN A 588 -24.50 1.25 9.71
C ASN A 588 -23.59 2.11 10.62
N THR A 589 -22.56 2.69 10.01
CA THR A 589 -21.45 3.35 10.71
C THR A 589 -21.32 4.80 10.25
N TYR A 590 -21.00 5.72 11.16
CA TYR A 590 -20.86 7.15 10.82
C TYR A 590 -19.56 7.77 11.35
N LEU A 591 -18.93 8.62 10.52
CA LEU A 591 -17.71 9.36 10.85
C LEU A 591 -18.05 10.66 11.62
N GLY A 592 -18.47 10.51 12.86
CA GLY A 592 -18.88 11.62 13.71
C GLY A 592 -19.13 11.21 15.16
N ALA A 593 -19.20 12.20 16.07
CA ALA A 593 -19.59 11.94 17.47
C ALA A 593 -21.10 11.64 17.61
N THR A 594 -21.88 12.08 16.62
CA THR A 594 -23.27 11.69 16.33
C THR A 594 -23.40 11.55 14.82
N SER A 595 -24.49 10.95 14.33
CA SER A 595 -24.82 10.81 12.89
C SER A 595 -25.23 12.14 12.22
N THR A 596 -24.59 13.24 12.63
CA THR A 596 -24.81 14.64 12.24
C THR A 596 -23.63 15.54 12.60
N ALA A 597 -22.80 15.16 13.59
CA ALA A 597 -21.69 15.98 14.07
C ALA A 597 -20.37 15.49 13.49
N LYS A 598 -19.80 16.27 12.57
CA LYS A 598 -18.53 16.03 11.89
C LYS A 598 -17.41 15.53 12.82
N ARG A 599 -16.70 14.48 12.42
CA ARG A 599 -15.44 14.03 13.06
C ARG A 599 -14.37 15.12 13.01
N THR A 600 -13.58 15.22 14.07
CA THR A 600 -12.47 16.19 14.18
C THR A 600 -11.23 15.82 13.35
N ARG A 601 -11.21 14.63 12.74
CA ARG A 601 -10.12 14.07 11.93
C ARG A 601 -10.67 13.37 10.70
N ASP A 602 -9.99 13.56 9.57
CA ASP A 602 -10.15 12.73 8.37
C ASP A 602 -9.96 11.24 8.69
N CYS A 603 -10.57 10.38 7.87
CA CYS A 603 -10.39 8.94 7.95
C CYS A 603 -9.60 8.44 6.75
N LYS A 604 -8.55 7.65 7.01
CA LYS A 604 -7.70 7.04 5.98
C LYS A 604 -7.39 5.60 6.35
N VAL A 605 -7.52 4.71 5.37
CA VAL A 605 -7.38 3.25 5.54
C VAL A 605 -6.63 2.65 4.34
N GLN A 606 -6.10 1.44 4.53
CA GLN A 606 -5.51 0.68 3.43
C GLN A 606 -6.60 0.18 2.48
N ALA A 607 -7.56 -0.54 3.02
CA ALA A 607 -8.69 -1.06 2.27
C ALA A 607 -9.99 -0.99 3.08
N LEU A 608 -11.10 -0.80 2.37
CA LEU A 608 -12.44 -0.72 2.93
C LEU A 608 -13.36 -1.69 2.20
N ILE A 609 -14.01 -2.55 2.96
CA ILE A 609 -15.08 -3.44 2.51
C ILE A 609 -16.37 -2.93 3.17
N VAL A 610 -17.37 -2.57 2.36
CA VAL A 610 -18.72 -2.26 2.83
C VAL A 610 -19.64 -3.37 2.34
N ASN A 611 -20.08 -4.21 3.27
CA ASN A 611 -20.90 -5.40 3.00
C ASN A 611 -22.33 -5.00 2.56
N PRO A 612 -23.09 -5.92 1.93
CA PRO A 612 -24.50 -5.71 1.61
C PRO A 612 -25.31 -5.19 2.81
N ASP A 613 -26.31 -4.36 2.53
CA ASP A 613 -27.23 -3.73 3.48
C ASP A 613 -26.59 -2.80 4.55
N ALA A 614 -25.26 -2.69 4.61
CA ALA A 614 -24.55 -1.75 5.48
C ALA A 614 -24.29 -0.39 4.79
N ASN A 615 -24.30 0.68 5.59
CA ASN A 615 -23.97 2.04 5.17
C ASN A 615 -22.76 2.61 5.94
N LEU A 616 -21.92 3.40 5.26
CA LEU A 616 -20.91 4.27 5.88
C LEU A 616 -21.23 5.74 5.56
N GLN A 617 -21.72 6.47 6.57
CA GLN A 617 -22.03 7.90 6.52
C GLN A 617 -20.77 8.73 6.83
N VAL A 618 -20.35 9.59 5.91
CA VAL A 618 -19.17 10.45 6.02
C VAL A 618 -19.64 11.87 6.34
N ASN A 619 -19.76 12.16 7.65
CA ASN A 619 -20.53 13.32 8.10
C ASN A 619 -19.98 14.67 7.62
N GLY A 620 -20.91 15.53 7.22
CA GLY A 620 -20.67 16.91 6.80
C GLY A 620 -21.95 17.73 6.91
N ASP A 621 -21.89 18.99 6.52
CA ASP A 621 -23.06 19.88 6.50
C ASP A 621 -22.98 20.82 5.30
N ILE A 622 -23.90 20.60 4.36
CA ILE A 622 -24.01 21.35 3.11
C ILE A 622 -24.35 22.83 3.32
N SER A 623 -24.90 23.20 4.48
CA SER A 623 -25.26 24.59 4.82
C SER A 623 -24.10 25.41 5.38
N THR A 624 -23.02 24.75 5.80
CA THR A 624 -21.80 25.36 6.34
C THR A 624 -20.54 25.06 5.51
N ASN A 625 -20.68 24.34 4.39
CA ASN A 625 -19.59 23.78 3.57
C ASN A 625 -18.63 22.89 4.39
N GLU A 626 -19.16 22.17 5.39
CA GLU A 626 -18.39 21.21 6.16
C GLU A 626 -18.38 19.82 5.50
N GLY A 627 -17.19 19.20 5.44
CA GLY A 627 -17.00 17.84 4.95
C GLY A 627 -15.74 17.17 5.49
N ILE A 628 -15.71 15.84 5.46
CA ILE A 628 -14.59 14.97 5.87
C ILE A 628 -13.95 14.32 4.63
N ARG A 629 -12.63 14.16 4.63
CA ARG A 629 -11.94 13.27 3.69
C ARG A 629 -11.99 11.82 4.20
N LEU A 630 -12.60 10.95 3.40
CA LEU A 630 -12.40 9.50 3.47
C LEU A 630 -11.37 9.12 2.40
N THR A 631 -10.21 8.57 2.79
CA THR A 631 -9.15 8.15 1.85
C THR A 631 -8.98 6.64 1.86
N ILE A 632 -9.19 6.00 0.70
CA ILE A 632 -8.84 4.59 0.49
C ILE A 632 -7.56 4.53 -0.33
N THR A 633 -6.51 3.95 0.23
CA THR A 633 -5.18 4.01 -0.41
C THR A 633 -4.92 2.86 -1.39
N HIS A 634 -5.57 1.71 -1.21
CA HIS A 634 -5.35 0.52 -2.01
C HIS A 634 -6.67 -0.01 -2.59
N TYR A 635 -7.57 -0.56 -1.77
CA TYR A 635 -8.70 -1.35 -2.29
C TYR A 635 -10.06 -0.98 -1.66
N LEU A 636 -11.06 -0.75 -2.49
CA LEU A 636 -12.45 -0.49 -2.09
C LEU A 636 -13.37 -1.58 -2.63
N LYS A 637 -14.04 -2.32 -1.74
CA LYS A 637 -15.14 -3.25 -2.07
C LYS A 637 -16.44 -2.65 -1.56
N LEU A 638 -17.33 -2.27 -2.48
CA LEU A 638 -18.58 -1.57 -2.16
C LEU A 638 -19.79 -2.41 -2.60
N ASP A 639 -20.31 -3.25 -1.71
CA ASP A 639 -21.57 -3.98 -1.93
C ASP A 639 -22.75 -3.38 -1.14
N GLY A 640 -22.50 -2.61 -0.08
CA GLY A 640 -23.46 -1.76 0.63
C GLY A 640 -23.51 -0.32 0.09
N SER A 641 -23.48 0.70 0.95
CA SER A 641 -23.39 2.10 0.52
C SER A 641 -22.43 2.98 1.30
N ILE A 642 -21.94 4.04 0.65
CA ILE A 642 -21.24 5.17 1.27
C ILE A 642 -22.09 6.41 1.04
N ASP A 643 -22.29 7.22 2.07
CA ASP A 643 -23.04 8.48 1.97
C ASP A 643 -22.11 9.65 2.31
N LEU A 644 -21.89 10.57 1.37
CA LEU A 644 -21.02 11.74 1.52
C LEU A 644 -21.89 12.99 1.74
N GLU A 645 -22.20 13.26 3.00
CA GLU A 645 -22.98 14.44 3.41
C GLU A 645 -22.18 15.74 3.22
N GLY A 646 -22.84 16.79 2.75
CA GLY A 646 -22.22 18.12 2.60
C GLY A 646 -21.03 18.10 1.64
N ASP A 647 -19.91 18.72 2.04
CA ASP A 647 -18.72 18.80 1.20
C ASP A 647 -17.76 17.60 1.37
N SER A 648 -18.19 16.52 2.05
CA SER A 648 -17.42 15.29 2.27
C SER A 648 -17.01 14.59 0.96
N GLN A 649 -15.87 13.90 0.97
CA GLN A 649 -15.24 13.38 -0.25
C GLN A 649 -14.60 12.01 -0.04
N LEU A 650 -14.77 11.15 -1.05
CA LEU A 650 -14.05 9.88 -1.19
C LEU A 650 -12.83 10.12 -2.08
N VAL A 651 -11.66 10.26 -1.47
CA VAL A 651 -10.36 10.29 -2.16
C VAL A 651 -9.87 8.85 -2.31
N GLN A 652 -9.28 8.53 -3.46
CA GLN A 652 -8.53 7.29 -3.65
C GLN A 652 -7.18 7.63 -4.27
N ASP A 653 -6.11 7.14 -3.64
CA ASP A 653 -4.73 7.41 -4.08
C ASP A 653 -4.48 6.88 -5.51
N LEU A 654 -3.39 7.33 -6.14
CA LEU A 654 -2.89 6.74 -7.39
C LEU A 654 -2.74 5.21 -7.23
N ASN A 655 -3.20 4.48 -8.25
CA ASN A 655 -3.31 3.02 -8.34
C ASN A 655 -4.20 2.35 -7.27
N SER A 656 -5.01 3.09 -6.51
CA SER A 656 -6.10 2.49 -5.74
C SER A 656 -7.23 2.02 -6.66
N GLU A 657 -7.82 0.86 -6.34
CA GLU A 657 -8.86 0.21 -7.14
C GLU A 657 -10.19 0.09 -6.38
N LEU A 658 -11.28 0.26 -7.13
CA LEU A 658 -12.63 -0.15 -6.75
C LEU A 658 -12.88 -1.53 -7.35
N ASP A 659 -13.33 -2.50 -6.57
CA ASP A 659 -13.64 -3.84 -7.08
C ASP A 659 -14.71 -3.77 -8.18
N VAL A 660 -14.42 -4.40 -9.32
CA VAL A 660 -15.32 -4.47 -10.47
C VAL A 660 -16.63 -5.18 -10.13
N THR A 661 -16.63 -6.13 -9.17
CA THR A 661 -17.85 -6.84 -8.76
C THR A 661 -18.72 -6.07 -7.75
N SER A 662 -18.27 -4.90 -7.28
CA SER A 662 -18.99 -4.01 -6.34
C SER A 662 -20.40 -3.72 -6.81
N LYS A 663 -21.39 -4.12 -5.99
CA LYS A 663 -22.85 -4.04 -6.25
C LYS A 663 -23.53 -2.80 -5.62
N GLY A 664 -22.80 -2.10 -4.77
CA GLY A 664 -23.27 -0.98 -3.97
C GLY A 664 -23.24 0.35 -4.71
N TYR A 665 -23.47 1.42 -3.96
CA TYR A 665 -23.45 2.79 -4.47
C TYR A 665 -22.85 3.78 -3.47
N LEU A 666 -22.43 4.92 -4.00
CA LEU A 666 -22.07 6.11 -3.25
C LEU A 666 -23.16 7.18 -3.48
N GLU A 667 -23.52 7.90 -2.44
CA GLU A 667 -24.27 9.16 -2.51
C GLU A 667 -23.35 10.35 -2.19
N ARG A 668 -23.58 11.49 -2.86
CA ARG A 668 -22.89 12.77 -2.62
C ARG A 668 -23.82 13.92 -2.98
N ASP A 669 -24.08 14.77 -2.00
CA ASP A 669 -24.68 16.10 -2.18
C ASP A 669 -23.91 16.95 -3.22
N GLN A 670 -24.56 17.91 -3.87
CA GLN A 670 -23.88 18.98 -4.63
C GLN A 670 -24.81 20.17 -4.90
N HIS A 671 -24.29 21.39 -4.78
CA HIS A 671 -25.00 22.65 -5.00
C HIS A 671 -24.86 23.17 -6.44
N GLY A 672 -25.99 23.24 -7.17
CA GLY A 672 -26.13 24.06 -8.37
C GLY A 672 -26.93 25.34 -8.12
N THR A 673 -27.14 26.16 -9.15
CA THR A 673 -28.12 27.25 -9.11
C THR A 673 -29.55 26.73 -9.19
N SER A 674 -30.44 27.39 -8.44
CA SER A 674 -31.89 27.13 -8.42
C SER A 674 -32.68 27.77 -9.57
N ASP A 675 -32.08 28.71 -10.31
CA ASP A 675 -32.79 29.51 -11.32
C ASP A 675 -33.32 28.69 -12.51
N THR A 676 -34.47 29.12 -13.05
CA THR A 676 -35.16 28.47 -14.17
C THR A 676 -34.40 28.59 -15.49
N TYR A 677 -33.64 29.66 -15.69
CA TYR A 677 -33.08 30.05 -17.00
C TYR A 677 -31.59 29.72 -17.12
N THR A 678 -30.85 29.80 -16.01
CA THR A 678 -29.41 29.58 -15.93
C THR A 678 -29.05 28.10 -16.03
N TYR A 679 -28.01 27.78 -16.80
CA TYR A 679 -27.47 26.43 -16.89
C TYR A 679 -26.40 26.18 -15.82
N ASN A 680 -26.56 25.10 -15.06
CA ASN A 680 -25.44 24.40 -14.43
C ASN A 680 -24.67 23.59 -15.49
N TYR A 681 -23.38 23.40 -15.26
CA TYR A 681 -22.49 22.58 -16.09
C TYR A 681 -21.91 21.47 -15.22
N TRP A 682 -22.28 20.23 -15.52
CA TRP A 682 -22.01 19.05 -14.70
C TRP A 682 -21.27 17.97 -15.47
N SER A 683 -20.53 17.15 -14.74
CA SER A 683 -20.12 15.77 -15.04
C SER A 683 -20.66 14.88 -13.91
N SER A 684 -20.41 13.57 -13.94
CA SER A 684 -20.87 12.68 -12.88
C SER A 684 -19.71 12.06 -12.08
N PRO A 685 -19.71 12.15 -10.74
CA PRO A 685 -18.77 11.43 -9.87
C PRO A 685 -19.04 9.92 -9.79
N VAL A 686 -20.16 9.48 -10.37
CA VAL A 686 -20.70 8.12 -10.31
C VAL A 686 -21.10 7.62 -11.71
N GLY A 687 -21.36 6.32 -11.83
CA GLY A 687 -22.01 5.69 -12.97
C GLY A 687 -23.07 4.69 -12.53
N PRO A 688 -23.82 4.08 -13.48
CA PRO A 688 -24.75 3.00 -13.15
C PRO A 688 -24.01 1.80 -12.53
N ILE A 689 -24.67 1.14 -11.59
CA ILE A 689 -24.15 -0.05 -10.89
C ILE A 689 -23.93 -1.17 -11.91
N ASN A 690 -22.70 -1.71 -11.93
CA ASN A 690 -22.29 -2.79 -12.80
C ASN A 690 -21.26 -3.66 -12.06
N ASN A 691 -21.42 -4.98 -12.13
CA ASN A 691 -20.58 -5.97 -11.44
C ASN A 691 -19.49 -6.61 -12.33
N SER A 692 -19.32 -6.10 -13.55
CA SER A 692 -18.33 -6.57 -14.53
C SER A 692 -17.31 -5.48 -14.91
N TYR A 693 -17.71 -4.21 -14.81
CA TYR A 693 -16.87 -3.05 -15.19
C TYR A 693 -17.12 -1.85 -14.26
N ASN A 694 -16.07 -1.05 -14.05
CA ASN A 694 -16.16 0.29 -13.46
C ASN A 694 -16.32 1.35 -14.56
N ASN A 695 -16.49 2.63 -14.17
CA ASN A 695 -16.48 3.79 -15.06
C ASN A 695 -17.44 3.65 -16.26
N ASN A 696 -18.68 3.24 -15.97
CA ASN A 696 -19.71 2.95 -16.98
C ASN A 696 -20.34 4.24 -17.53
N ASN A 697 -20.60 4.27 -18.85
CA ASN A 697 -21.43 5.30 -19.47
C ASN A 697 -22.77 5.44 -18.73
N TYR A 698 -23.23 6.68 -18.56
CA TYR A 698 -24.38 7.02 -17.74
C TYR A 698 -25.49 7.73 -18.55
N MET A 699 -26.63 7.93 -17.90
CA MET A 699 -27.74 8.78 -18.33
C MET A 699 -28.07 9.70 -17.15
N VAL A 700 -28.43 10.96 -17.39
CA VAL A 700 -28.64 11.94 -16.31
C VAL A 700 -29.78 11.51 -15.37
N ALA A 701 -30.80 10.80 -15.88
CA ALA A 701 -31.88 10.21 -15.10
C ALA A 701 -31.44 9.15 -14.07
N ASN A 702 -30.27 8.53 -14.26
CA ASN A 702 -29.82 7.36 -13.48
C ASN A 702 -28.75 7.72 -12.43
N ILE A 703 -28.30 8.97 -12.37
CA ILE A 703 -27.20 9.43 -11.50
C ILE A 703 -27.65 10.40 -10.41
N PHE A 704 -28.92 10.79 -10.36
CA PHE A 704 -29.47 11.68 -9.34
C PHE A 704 -30.64 11.00 -8.60
N SER A 705 -30.70 11.12 -7.27
CA SER A 705 -31.73 10.46 -6.45
C SER A 705 -32.81 11.39 -5.90
N ASN A 706 -32.55 12.69 -5.78
CA ASN A 706 -33.45 13.65 -5.13
C ASN A 706 -34.28 14.54 -6.10
N ILE A 707 -34.13 14.37 -7.43
CA ILE A 707 -34.85 15.16 -8.45
C ILE A 707 -35.55 14.28 -9.50
N ASN A 708 -36.62 14.82 -10.09
CA ASN A 708 -37.34 14.22 -11.21
C ASN A 708 -36.99 14.92 -12.54
N PHE A 709 -37.27 14.27 -13.67
CA PHE A 709 -37.03 14.81 -15.02
C PHE A 709 -38.33 14.97 -15.80
N LEU A 710 -38.64 16.19 -16.22
CA LEU A 710 -39.84 16.51 -17.01
C LEU A 710 -39.51 16.39 -18.50
N THR A 711 -40.17 15.46 -19.19
CA THR A 711 -39.95 15.15 -20.62
C THR A 711 -40.67 16.11 -21.59
N SER A 712 -41.41 17.09 -21.05
CA SER A 712 -42.16 18.09 -21.81
C SER A 712 -42.21 19.43 -21.06
N GLY A 713 -42.31 20.53 -21.81
CA GLY A 713 -42.13 21.88 -21.27
C GLY A 713 -40.66 22.30 -21.21
N TYR A 714 -40.42 23.48 -20.66
CA TYR A 714 -39.09 24.09 -20.57
C TYR A 714 -38.71 24.53 -19.14
N ASN A 715 -39.63 24.51 -18.19
CA ASN A 715 -39.39 24.96 -16.82
C ASN A 715 -39.39 23.77 -15.88
N GLY A 716 -38.62 23.83 -14.80
CA GLY A 716 -38.72 22.86 -13.71
C GLY A 716 -39.98 23.03 -12.86
N THR A 717 -40.09 22.23 -11.81
CA THR A 717 -41.11 22.37 -10.76
C THR A 717 -40.47 22.26 -9.38
N THR A 718 -41.03 23.00 -8.42
CA THR A 718 -40.55 23.03 -7.03
C THR A 718 -41.14 21.88 -6.18
N THR A 719 -42.40 21.51 -6.43
CA THR A 719 -43.11 20.44 -5.71
C THR A 719 -43.99 19.61 -6.67
N PRO A 720 -43.66 18.32 -6.94
CA PRO A 720 -42.39 17.67 -6.61
C PRO A 720 -41.22 18.35 -7.32
N LEU A 721 -40.02 18.21 -6.74
CA LEU A 721 -38.80 18.80 -7.28
C LEU A 721 -38.43 18.13 -8.61
N ALA A 722 -38.37 18.91 -9.68
CA ALA A 722 -38.07 18.40 -11.03
C ALA A 722 -37.39 19.45 -11.92
N VAL A 723 -36.58 18.98 -12.87
CA VAL A 723 -35.92 19.78 -13.90
C VAL A 723 -36.45 19.41 -15.30
N ALA A 724 -36.47 20.35 -16.24
CA ALA A 724 -36.88 20.08 -17.62
C ALA A 724 -35.76 19.41 -18.41
N ASP A 725 -36.01 18.19 -18.93
CA ASP A 725 -34.98 17.40 -19.63
C ASP A 725 -34.54 18.00 -20.96
N TYR A 726 -35.36 18.90 -21.53
CA TYR A 726 -35.08 19.66 -22.75
C TYR A 726 -33.79 20.51 -22.64
N TRP A 727 -33.32 20.81 -21.42
CA TRP A 727 -32.10 21.59 -21.20
C TRP A 727 -30.85 20.76 -20.90
N ILE A 728 -30.92 19.45 -21.16
CA ILE A 728 -29.79 18.53 -21.02
C ILE A 728 -29.13 18.29 -22.38
N TRP A 729 -28.03 19.02 -22.59
CA TRP A 729 -27.21 19.01 -23.81
C TRP A 729 -25.76 18.69 -23.45
N LYS A 730 -24.99 18.19 -24.42
CA LYS A 730 -23.54 18.02 -24.30
C LYS A 730 -22.81 18.60 -25.51
N PHE A 731 -21.51 18.83 -25.36
CA PHE A 731 -20.62 19.24 -26.44
C PHE A 731 -19.44 18.26 -26.50
N SER A 732 -19.60 17.16 -27.26
CA SER A 732 -18.70 16.01 -27.20
C SER A 732 -17.78 15.93 -28.42
N ASN A 733 -16.59 16.53 -28.31
CA ASN A 733 -15.52 16.51 -29.32
C ASN A 733 -15.99 17.02 -30.70
N LEU A 734 -16.30 18.31 -30.81
CA LEU A 734 -16.88 18.94 -32.00
C LEU A 734 -16.17 20.27 -32.33
N PRO A 735 -16.31 20.83 -33.56
CA PRO A 735 -15.55 22.00 -34.00
C PRO A 735 -15.63 23.20 -33.04
N ASN A 736 -14.46 23.75 -32.73
CA ASN A 736 -14.31 24.87 -31.80
C ASN A 736 -15.15 26.09 -32.22
N LYS A 737 -15.80 26.74 -31.24
CA LYS A 737 -16.78 27.85 -31.38
C LYS A 737 -18.04 27.58 -32.22
N ASP A 738 -18.32 26.36 -32.68
CA ASP A 738 -19.56 26.06 -33.41
C ASP A 738 -20.77 25.86 -32.48
N TYR A 739 -21.56 26.90 -32.26
CA TYR A 739 -22.80 26.79 -31.48
C TYR A 739 -23.84 25.83 -32.11
N ALA A 740 -23.81 25.57 -33.41
CA ALA A 740 -24.75 24.65 -34.05
C ALA A 740 -24.45 23.17 -33.73
N SER A 741 -23.25 22.85 -33.22
CA SER A 741 -22.83 21.49 -32.89
C SER A 741 -23.36 20.96 -31.54
N TRP A 742 -24.02 21.77 -30.71
CA TRP A 742 -24.57 21.32 -29.42
C TRP A 742 -25.49 20.09 -29.55
N GLN A 743 -25.19 19.01 -28.82
CA GLN A 743 -25.89 17.73 -28.90
C GLN A 743 -26.98 17.62 -27.83
N HIS A 744 -28.24 17.58 -28.24
CA HIS A 744 -29.37 17.34 -27.33
C HIS A 744 -29.38 15.87 -26.89
N VAL A 745 -29.21 15.60 -25.60
CA VAL A 745 -29.20 14.22 -25.05
C VAL A 745 -30.38 13.92 -24.14
N ARG A 746 -31.02 14.93 -23.53
CA ARG A 746 -32.08 14.74 -22.52
C ARG A 746 -31.60 13.91 -21.32
N SER A 747 -32.54 13.56 -20.44
CA SER A 747 -32.27 12.76 -19.25
C SER A 747 -31.88 11.30 -19.54
N THR A 748 -32.23 10.78 -20.73
CA THR A 748 -32.06 9.37 -21.12
C THR A 748 -30.99 9.12 -22.19
N GLY A 749 -30.36 10.16 -22.74
CA GLY A 749 -29.24 10.01 -23.67
C GLY A 749 -27.95 9.56 -22.96
N SER A 750 -27.09 8.85 -23.69
CA SER A 750 -25.84 8.31 -23.12
C SER A 750 -24.70 9.33 -23.13
N LEU A 751 -24.10 9.50 -21.96
CA LEU A 751 -22.85 10.22 -21.69
C LEU A 751 -21.76 9.19 -21.37
N LYS A 752 -20.53 9.42 -21.84
CA LYS A 752 -19.36 8.69 -21.31
C LYS A 752 -18.93 9.30 -19.98
N VAL A 753 -18.24 8.54 -19.13
CA VAL A 753 -17.66 9.09 -17.89
C VAL A 753 -16.69 10.23 -18.24
N GLY A 754 -16.82 11.36 -17.52
CA GLY A 754 -16.08 12.59 -17.76
C GLY A 754 -16.56 13.44 -18.94
N GLU A 755 -17.53 13.00 -19.76
CA GLU A 755 -18.29 13.93 -20.61
C GLU A 755 -19.18 14.80 -19.74
N GLY A 756 -19.14 16.12 -19.96
CA GLY A 756 -20.01 17.06 -19.28
C GLY A 756 -21.34 17.29 -20.01
N PHE A 757 -22.33 17.70 -19.25
CA PHE A 757 -23.69 18.03 -19.69
C PHE A 757 -24.18 19.32 -19.02
N THR A 758 -25.14 20.00 -19.67
CA THR A 758 -25.83 21.16 -19.08
C THR A 758 -27.10 20.74 -18.34
N MET A 759 -27.52 21.49 -17.33
CA MET A 759 -28.83 21.29 -16.68
C MET A 759 -29.31 22.59 -16.01
N LYS A 760 -30.53 23.06 -16.32
CA LYS A 760 -31.09 24.25 -15.64
C LYS A 760 -31.63 23.93 -14.25
N GLY A 761 -31.72 24.95 -13.41
CA GLY A 761 -32.33 24.84 -12.09
C GLY A 761 -33.85 24.57 -12.16
N PRO A 762 -34.45 24.07 -11.06
CA PRO A 762 -35.87 23.71 -11.01
C PRO A 762 -36.81 24.92 -10.86
N GLY A 763 -36.28 26.14 -10.69
CA GLY A 763 -37.05 27.35 -10.42
C GLY A 763 -37.38 27.57 -8.94
N THR A 764 -36.53 27.09 -8.03
CA THR A 764 -36.69 27.24 -6.57
C THR A 764 -36.19 28.60 -6.03
N GLY A 765 -35.45 29.39 -6.81
CA GLY A 765 -34.87 30.66 -6.37
C GLY A 765 -34.21 31.48 -7.49
N SER A 766 -33.31 32.40 -7.12
CA SER A 766 -32.52 33.25 -8.03
C SER A 766 -31.23 32.57 -8.50
N ILE A 767 -30.51 33.21 -9.44
CA ILE A 767 -29.22 32.71 -9.95
C ILE A 767 -28.18 32.44 -8.84
N SER A 768 -28.17 33.28 -7.79
CA SER A 768 -27.31 33.16 -6.60
C SER A 768 -27.89 32.26 -5.49
N THR A 769 -29.13 31.79 -5.61
CA THR A 769 -29.74 30.89 -4.63
C THR A 769 -29.36 29.44 -4.96
N PRO A 770 -28.71 28.68 -4.04
CA PRO A 770 -28.30 27.31 -4.31
C PRO A 770 -29.46 26.31 -4.28
N GLN A 771 -29.28 25.20 -4.99
CA GLN A 771 -30.15 24.03 -5.03
C GLN A 771 -29.30 22.77 -4.85
N ASN A 772 -29.62 21.94 -3.86
CA ASN A 772 -28.93 20.66 -3.67
C ASN A 772 -29.44 19.58 -4.63
N TYR A 773 -28.50 18.80 -5.17
CA TYR A 773 -28.69 17.63 -6.03
C TYR A 773 -27.87 16.47 -5.45
N VAL A 774 -28.50 15.34 -5.14
CA VAL A 774 -27.79 14.15 -4.63
C VAL A 774 -27.40 13.27 -5.81
N PHE A 775 -26.10 13.21 -6.12
CA PHE A 775 -25.56 12.19 -7.02
C PHE A 775 -25.66 10.83 -6.35
N LYS A 776 -26.14 9.79 -7.06
CA LYS A 776 -26.25 8.41 -6.58
C LYS A 776 -25.81 7.42 -7.67
N GLY A 777 -24.86 6.54 -7.35
CA GLY A 777 -24.43 5.47 -8.25
C GLY A 777 -23.14 4.81 -7.82
N LYS A 778 -22.60 3.87 -8.61
CA LYS A 778 -21.28 3.28 -8.34
C LYS A 778 -20.19 4.34 -8.62
N PRO A 779 -19.30 4.68 -7.66
CA PRO A 779 -18.32 5.75 -7.86
C PRO A 779 -17.34 5.42 -8.98
N ASN A 780 -16.90 6.44 -9.73
CA ASN A 780 -15.85 6.26 -10.72
C ASN A 780 -14.47 6.29 -10.03
N ASN A 781 -13.52 5.52 -10.56
CA ASN A 781 -12.19 5.37 -9.98
C ASN A 781 -11.13 4.96 -11.02
N GLY A 782 -9.88 5.36 -10.81
CA GLY A 782 -8.76 5.02 -11.70
C GLY A 782 -8.81 5.79 -13.02
N THR A 783 -7.98 5.39 -13.97
CA THR A 783 -7.80 6.12 -15.22
C THR A 783 -9.03 6.07 -16.12
N ILE A 784 -9.47 7.24 -16.60
CA ILE A 784 -10.60 7.44 -17.52
C ILE A 784 -10.05 8.21 -18.73
N ASN A 785 -10.09 7.56 -19.90
CA ASN A 785 -9.58 8.09 -21.16
C ASN A 785 -10.74 8.51 -22.08
N ILE A 786 -10.75 9.76 -22.54
CA ILE A 786 -11.78 10.32 -23.42
C ILE A 786 -11.16 10.70 -24.77
N PRO A 787 -11.56 10.08 -25.90
CA PRO A 787 -10.98 10.41 -27.21
C PRO A 787 -11.28 11.84 -27.69
N ILE A 788 -10.23 12.57 -28.05
CA ILE A 788 -10.27 13.96 -28.56
C ILE A 788 -9.70 14.06 -29.99
N ILE A 789 -10.15 15.05 -30.76
CA ILE A 789 -9.65 15.34 -32.11
C ILE A 789 -9.09 16.77 -32.11
N ASP A 790 -7.94 16.99 -32.76
CA ASP A 790 -7.30 18.30 -32.87
C ASP A 790 -8.26 19.40 -33.38
N GLY A 791 -8.18 20.59 -32.77
CA GLY A 791 -9.01 21.74 -33.12
C GLY A 791 -10.47 21.70 -32.66
N ASN A 792 -10.92 20.64 -31.99
CA ASN A 792 -12.27 20.54 -31.43
C ASN A 792 -12.34 21.03 -29.97
N ASP A 793 -13.52 21.53 -29.59
CA ASP A 793 -13.88 21.79 -28.19
C ASP A 793 -14.58 20.57 -27.56
N TYR A 794 -14.48 20.46 -26.24
CA TYR A 794 -15.13 19.42 -25.46
C TYR A 794 -15.61 19.98 -24.12
N LEU A 795 -16.92 19.85 -23.84
CA LEU A 795 -17.46 19.98 -22.50
C LEU A 795 -17.20 18.68 -21.73
N VAL A 796 -16.34 18.77 -20.73
CA VAL A 796 -15.96 17.70 -19.79
C VAL A 796 -16.25 18.13 -18.36
N GLY A 797 -15.86 17.36 -17.36
CA GLY A 797 -15.91 17.79 -15.97
C GLY A 797 -15.44 16.72 -14.99
N ASN A 798 -15.16 17.12 -13.76
CA ASN A 798 -14.60 16.26 -12.72
C ASN A 798 -15.42 14.94 -12.56
N PRO A 799 -14.85 13.77 -12.91
CA PRO A 799 -15.57 12.51 -12.91
C PRO A 799 -15.52 11.75 -11.58
N TYR A 800 -14.88 12.30 -10.53
CA TYR A 800 -14.60 11.60 -9.27
C TYR A 800 -15.42 12.14 -8.08
N PRO A 801 -15.69 11.32 -7.04
CA PRO A 801 -16.33 11.74 -5.78
C PRO A 801 -15.38 12.49 -4.83
N SER A 802 -14.43 13.25 -5.39
CA SER A 802 -13.43 14.08 -4.73
C SER A 802 -13.07 15.26 -5.63
N THR A 803 -12.62 16.37 -5.05
CA THR A 803 -12.15 17.54 -5.80
C THR A 803 -10.94 17.19 -6.70
N LEU A 804 -10.84 17.84 -7.87
CA LEU A 804 -9.85 17.55 -8.91
C LEU A 804 -8.83 18.71 -9.00
N ASP A 805 -7.54 18.41 -8.92
CA ASP A 805 -6.47 19.41 -9.09
C ASP A 805 -6.31 19.81 -10.57
N ALA A 806 -6.77 21.01 -10.92
CA ALA A 806 -6.66 21.55 -12.27
C ALA A 806 -5.22 21.61 -12.77
N LYS A 807 -4.26 21.89 -11.88
CA LYS A 807 -2.84 21.95 -12.25
C LYS A 807 -2.32 20.56 -12.61
N GLN A 808 -2.64 19.54 -11.82
CA GLN A 808 -2.21 18.17 -12.13
C GLN A 808 -2.92 17.65 -13.39
N PHE A 809 -4.21 17.92 -13.55
CA PHE A 809 -4.97 17.59 -14.76
C PHE A 809 -4.39 18.23 -16.03
N ILE A 810 -3.98 19.51 -15.99
CA ILE A 810 -3.29 20.16 -17.12
C ILE A 810 -1.94 19.48 -17.40
N LEU A 811 -1.13 19.21 -16.37
CA LEU A 811 0.21 18.63 -16.53
C LEU A 811 0.19 17.19 -17.06
N ASP A 812 -0.76 16.36 -16.61
CA ASP A 812 -0.96 14.99 -17.11
C ASP A 812 -1.38 14.98 -18.59
N ASN A 813 -2.03 16.05 -19.06
CA ASN A 813 -2.46 16.25 -20.44
C ASN A 813 -1.45 17.09 -21.28
N SER A 814 -0.21 17.20 -20.81
CA SER A 814 0.92 17.79 -21.56
C SER A 814 1.54 16.79 -22.56
N ALA A 815 2.23 17.30 -23.57
CA ALA A 815 3.02 16.49 -24.51
C ALA A 815 4.52 16.67 -24.25
N SER A 816 4.91 16.51 -22.98
CA SER A 816 6.16 17.02 -22.37
C SER A 816 6.25 18.55 -22.32
N ILE A 817 7.15 19.05 -21.45
CA ILE A 817 7.34 20.49 -21.18
C ILE A 817 7.80 21.29 -22.41
N ALA A 818 8.22 20.63 -23.50
CA ALA A 818 8.68 21.25 -24.74
C ALA A 818 7.78 20.96 -25.97
N GLY A 819 6.56 20.46 -25.78
CA GLY A 819 5.64 20.09 -26.86
C GLY A 819 4.19 20.51 -26.61
N ALA A 820 3.44 20.78 -27.68
CA ALA A 820 2.03 21.14 -27.60
C ALA A 820 1.19 19.94 -27.10
N GLY A 821 0.48 20.13 -25.98
CA GLY A 821 -0.26 19.09 -25.28
C GLY A 821 -1.46 18.49 -26.03
N THR A 822 -2.20 17.62 -25.35
CA THR A 822 -3.46 17.07 -25.88
C THR A 822 -4.52 18.17 -25.96
N THR A 823 -4.48 19.14 -25.04
CA THR A 823 -5.32 20.34 -25.01
C THR A 823 -4.50 21.63 -25.12
N THR A 824 -5.14 22.80 -25.09
CA THR A 824 -4.48 24.10 -24.88
C THR A 824 -3.80 24.25 -23.51
N GLY A 825 -4.12 23.38 -22.55
CA GLY A 825 -3.83 23.58 -21.13
C GLY A 825 -4.68 24.68 -20.46
N THR A 826 -5.79 25.07 -21.11
CA THR A 826 -6.71 26.12 -20.65
C THR A 826 -8.08 25.52 -20.33
N LEU A 827 -8.66 25.91 -19.20
CA LEU A 827 -9.97 25.42 -18.74
C LEU A 827 -10.98 26.57 -18.70
N TYR A 828 -12.14 26.40 -19.34
CA TYR A 828 -13.16 27.45 -19.44
C TYR A 828 -14.45 27.06 -18.71
N PHE A 829 -14.82 27.84 -17.69
CA PHE A 829 -15.99 27.64 -16.85
C PHE A 829 -17.07 28.64 -17.27
N ARG A 830 -18.20 28.15 -17.77
CA ARG A 830 -19.28 29.04 -18.22
C ARG A 830 -19.92 29.73 -17.01
N LYS A 831 -19.94 31.07 -17.04
CA LYS A 831 -20.74 31.89 -16.14
C LYS A 831 -21.92 32.50 -16.90
N HIS A 832 -23.01 32.69 -16.18
CA HIS A 832 -24.13 33.54 -16.58
C HIS A 832 -24.18 34.71 -15.60
N TRP A 833 -24.53 35.91 -16.06
CA TRP A 833 -24.81 37.04 -15.18
C TRP A 833 -26.27 37.51 -15.27
N SER A 834 -26.93 37.21 -16.39
CA SER A 834 -28.30 37.62 -16.68
C SER A 834 -28.91 36.71 -17.77
N GLY A 835 -30.08 37.07 -18.29
CA GLY A 835 -30.82 36.32 -19.31
C GLY A 835 -31.94 35.46 -18.73
N GLY A 836 -32.88 36.10 -18.03
CA GLY A 836 -34.10 35.48 -17.45
C GLY A 836 -35.14 35.04 -18.49
N SER A 837 -34.69 34.29 -19.50
CA SER A 837 -35.44 33.90 -20.69
C SER A 837 -34.89 32.59 -21.26
N HIS A 838 -35.67 31.90 -22.10
CA HIS A 838 -35.22 30.71 -22.81
C HIS A 838 -34.78 30.99 -24.26
N LYS A 839 -34.79 32.25 -24.72
CA LYS A 839 -34.36 32.62 -26.08
C LYS A 839 -32.84 32.78 -26.12
N LEU A 840 -32.18 32.17 -27.12
CA LEU A 840 -30.71 32.22 -27.28
C LEU A 840 -30.16 33.66 -27.29
N GLY A 841 -30.80 34.58 -28.03
CA GLY A 841 -30.38 35.98 -28.10
C GLY A 841 -30.63 36.83 -26.85
N ASP A 842 -31.29 36.26 -25.83
CA ASP A 842 -31.49 36.90 -24.53
C ASP A 842 -30.48 36.38 -23.47
N TYR A 843 -29.55 35.48 -23.82
CA TYR A 843 -28.63 34.85 -22.85
C TYR A 843 -27.34 35.64 -22.67
N GLU A 844 -27.11 36.11 -21.44
CA GLU A 844 -25.98 36.96 -21.10
C GLU A 844 -24.99 36.18 -20.21
N GLY A 845 -23.82 35.84 -20.76
CA GLY A 845 -22.87 34.91 -20.18
C GLY A 845 -21.56 34.78 -20.97
N GLY A 846 -20.52 34.27 -20.31
CA GLY A 846 -19.15 34.23 -20.82
C GLY A 846 -18.32 33.16 -20.11
N TYR A 847 -16.99 33.19 -20.27
CA TYR A 847 -16.10 32.16 -19.70
C TYR A 847 -15.11 32.72 -18.67
N ALA A 848 -15.29 32.30 -17.43
CA ALA A 848 -14.23 32.37 -16.43
C ALA A 848 -13.15 31.35 -16.80
N THR A 849 -11.88 31.73 -16.74
CA THR A 849 -10.80 31.00 -17.42
C THR A 849 -9.67 30.66 -16.46
N TYR A 850 -9.14 29.44 -16.51
CA TYR A 850 -8.01 28.98 -15.69
C TYR A 850 -6.86 28.41 -16.54
N SER A 851 -5.64 28.58 -16.03
CA SER A 851 -4.35 28.23 -16.65
C SER A 851 -3.29 27.99 -15.57
N LEU A 852 -2.09 27.52 -15.95
CA LEU A 852 -0.92 27.43 -15.06
C LEU A 852 -0.43 28.81 -14.56
N ALA A 853 -0.79 29.91 -15.23
CA ALA A 853 -0.56 31.28 -14.76
C ALA A 853 -1.56 31.71 -13.66
N GLY A 854 -2.78 31.16 -13.68
CA GLY A 854 -3.85 31.44 -12.72
C GLY A 854 -5.23 31.53 -13.38
N GLY A 855 -6.18 32.10 -12.66
CA GLY A 855 -7.55 32.34 -13.15
C GLY A 855 -7.88 33.80 -13.43
N THR A 856 -8.83 34.04 -14.34
CA THR A 856 -9.58 35.29 -14.54
C THR A 856 -11.09 35.03 -14.44
N PRO A 857 -11.89 36.02 -13.99
CA PRO A 857 -13.35 35.91 -14.05
C PRO A 857 -13.82 35.86 -15.51
N ALA A 858 -15.12 35.65 -15.72
CA ALA A 858 -15.73 35.94 -17.01
C ALA A 858 -15.71 37.46 -17.25
N ALA A 859 -16.01 37.90 -18.48
CA ALA A 859 -16.64 39.20 -18.61
C ALA A 859 -17.99 39.21 -17.87
N SER A 860 -18.52 40.38 -17.55
CA SER A 860 -19.84 40.57 -16.97
C SER A 860 -20.37 41.95 -17.32
N VAL A 861 -21.68 42.19 -17.22
CA VAL A 861 -22.20 43.58 -17.23
C VAL A 861 -22.13 44.11 -15.80
N ASP A 862 -21.26 45.09 -15.56
CA ASP A 862 -21.08 45.71 -14.24
C ASP A 862 -22.07 46.85 -14.06
N ILE A 863 -23.12 46.57 -13.29
CA ILE A 863 -24.27 47.47 -13.14
C ILE A 863 -23.96 48.50 -12.04
N PHE A 864 -23.33 49.61 -12.43
CA PHE A 864 -23.22 50.85 -11.62
C PHE A 864 -24.59 51.57 -11.39
N ASP A 865 -25.67 50.82 -11.19
CA ASP A 865 -26.94 51.33 -10.66
C ASP A 865 -26.82 51.41 -9.12
N PRO A 866 -26.92 52.59 -8.49
CA PRO A 866 -26.86 52.72 -7.03
C PRO A 866 -28.00 52.02 -6.26
N ASN A 867 -28.92 51.32 -6.95
CA ASN A 867 -30.00 50.51 -6.37
C ASN A 867 -29.75 48.99 -6.48
N ILE A 868 -28.70 48.53 -7.17
CA ILE A 868 -28.30 47.12 -7.24
C ILE A 868 -26.93 46.97 -6.58
N VAL A 869 -26.78 45.97 -5.71
CA VAL A 869 -25.52 45.71 -5.00
C VAL A 869 -24.60 44.92 -5.91
N SER A 870 -23.36 45.38 -6.09
CA SER A 870 -22.30 44.61 -6.71
C SER A 870 -22.02 43.36 -5.88
N ASP A 871 -22.40 42.20 -6.40
CA ASP A 871 -22.24 40.92 -5.71
C ASP A 871 -20.96 40.18 -6.12
N SER A 872 -20.55 39.21 -5.31
CA SER A 872 -19.35 38.40 -5.52
C SER A 872 -19.53 37.27 -6.54
N TYR A 873 -20.73 37.03 -7.06
CA TYR A 873 -21.03 35.93 -7.98
C TYR A 873 -20.51 36.21 -9.39
N HIS A 874 -20.63 37.45 -9.86
CA HIS A 874 -20.16 37.86 -11.20
C HIS A 874 -18.64 37.92 -11.30
N ASN A 875 -17.96 38.31 -10.23
CA ASN A 875 -16.50 38.51 -10.19
C ASN A 875 -15.71 37.28 -9.70
N ALA A 876 -16.35 36.13 -9.56
CA ALA A 876 -15.73 34.88 -9.09
C ALA A 876 -14.61 34.41 -10.03
N ILE A 877 -13.39 34.34 -9.50
CA ILE A 877 -12.17 33.89 -10.20
C ILE A 877 -11.99 32.38 -9.97
N PRO A 878 -11.78 31.57 -11.02
CA PRO A 878 -11.60 30.13 -10.86
C PRO A 878 -10.28 29.83 -10.14
N GLY A 879 -10.38 29.05 -9.06
CA GLY A 879 -9.23 28.58 -8.28
C GLY A 879 -8.54 27.35 -8.91
N ARG A 880 -7.73 26.65 -8.13
CA ARG A 880 -6.99 25.45 -8.57
C ARG A 880 -7.83 24.16 -8.51
N TYR A 881 -8.81 24.08 -7.62
CA TYR A 881 -9.37 22.80 -7.21
C TYR A 881 -10.82 22.65 -7.66
N ILE A 882 -11.04 21.89 -8.74
CA ILE A 882 -12.33 21.78 -9.44
C ILE A 882 -13.31 20.89 -8.65
N PRO A 883 -14.46 21.42 -8.19
CA PRO A 883 -15.42 20.71 -7.33
C PRO A 883 -15.94 19.38 -7.89
N VAL A 884 -16.52 18.58 -7.01
CA VAL A 884 -17.11 17.28 -7.35
C VAL A 884 -18.18 17.45 -8.43
N GLY A 885 -17.97 16.81 -9.59
CA GLY A 885 -18.88 16.91 -10.73
C GLY A 885 -18.83 18.23 -11.51
N GLN A 886 -18.02 19.23 -11.16
CA GLN A 886 -18.02 20.53 -11.88
C GLN A 886 -17.59 20.37 -13.35
N GLY A 887 -18.42 20.89 -14.27
CA GLY A 887 -18.19 20.88 -15.71
C GLY A 887 -17.38 22.09 -16.22
N PHE A 888 -16.56 21.87 -17.24
CA PHE A 888 -15.74 22.88 -17.90
C PHE A 888 -15.44 22.51 -19.36
N PHE A 889 -15.16 23.51 -20.19
CA PHE A 889 -14.69 23.30 -21.56
C PHE A 889 -13.17 23.21 -21.62
N ILE A 890 -12.68 22.36 -22.51
CA ILE A 890 -11.31 22.37 -23.03
C ILE A 890 -11.33 22.47 -24.56
N THR A 891 -10.21 22.89 -25.14
CA THR A 891 -9.95 22.85 -26.59
C THR A 891 -8.77 21.91 -26.85
N ALA A 892 -8.92 20.98 -27.79
CA ALA A 892 -7.86 20.05 -28.19
C ALA A 892 -6.77 20.75 -29.05
N LYS A 893 -5.51 20.30 -28.86
CA LYS A 893 -4.33 20.71 -29.65
C LYS A 893 -3.62 19.54 -30.35
N SER A 894 -4.10 18.31 -30.12
CA SER A 894 -3.71 17.14 -30.89
C SER A 894 -4.80 16.05 -30.78
N THR A 895 -4.89 15.17 -31.78
CA THR A 895 -5.81 14.02 -31.76
C THR A 895 -5.23 12.92 -30.89
N GLY A 896 -5.99 12.46 -29.89
CA GLY A 896 -5.51 11.52 -28.88
C GLY A 896 -6.58 11.21 -27.83
N ASN A 897 -6.17 11.09 -26.57
CA ASN A 897 -7.08 11.04 -25.42
C ASN A 897 -6.84 12.24 -24.50
N LEU A 898 -7.90 12.69 -23.84
CA LEU A 898 -7.86 13.43 -22.59
C LEU A 898 -7.87 12.40 -21.44
N GLU A 899 -6.93 12.52 -20.49
CA GLU A 899 -6.84 11.62 -19.35
C GLU A 899 -7.29 12.28 -18.04
N PHE A 900 -8.21 11.61 -17.34
CA PHE A 900 -8.40 11.76 -15.90
C PHE A 900 -7.78 10.54 -15.19
N ASN A 901 -7.10 10.74 -14.06
CA ASN A 901 -6.58 9.64 -13.24
C ASN A 901 -6.63 9.95 -11.72
N ASN A 902 -6.43 8.94 -10.87
CA ASN A 902 -6.48 9.09 -9.42
C ASN A 902 -5.39 10.02 -8.85
N GLY A 903 -4.26 10.23 -9.53
CA GLY A 903 -3.21 11.17 -9.12
C GLY A 903 -3.65 12.64 -9.15
N GLN A 904 -4.73 12.95 -9.86
CA GLN A 904 -5.34 14.28 -9.93
C GLN A 904 -6.36 14.53 -8.79
N ARG A 905 -6.67 13.51 -7.98
CA ARG A 905 -7.69 13.61 -6.91
C ARG A 905 -7.07 14.20 -5.64
N VAL A 906 -7.70 15.24 -5.12
CA VAL A 906 -7.33 15.89 -3.86
C VAL A 906 -8.54 16.01 -2.95
N PHE A 907 -8.32 16.41 -1.71
CA PHE A 907 -9.37 16.90 -0.84
C PHE A 907 -9.17 18.40 -0.67
N GLU A 908 -10.11 19.16 -1.22
CA GLU A 908 -10.29 20.57 -0.92
C GLU A 908 -11.80 20.84 -0.85
N LEU A 909 -12.23 21.64 0.13
CA LEU A 909 -13.65 21.99 0.30
C LEU A 909 -14.06 23.05 -0.73
N GLU A 910 -15.35 23.33 -0.86
CA GLU A 910 -15.82 24.35 -1.81
C GLU A 910 -15.83 25.73 -1.13
N ASP A 911 -14.93 26.60 -1.57
CA ASP A 911 -14.65 27.91 -0.96
C ASP A 911 -14.50 29.02 -2.01
N GLU A 912 -14.48 30.26 -1.56
CA GLU A 912 -14.43 31.46 -2.41
C GLU A 912 -13.01 31.83 -2.88
N THR A 913 -11.97 31.02 -2.59
CA THR A 913 -10.56 31.38 -2.90
C THR A 913 -9.78 30.31 -3.68
N SER A 914 -9.95 29.02 -3.37
CA SER A 914 -9.19 27.90 -3.95
C SER A 914 -10.05 26.99 -4.84
N SER A 915 -11.37 26.98 -4.58
CA SER A 915 -12.37 26.08 -5.16
C SER A 915 -13.59 26.85 -5.73
N ALA A 916 -13.35 28.10 -6.14
CA ALA A 916 -14.39 29.09 -6.46
C ALA A 916 -14.89 29.01 -7.92
N PHE A 917 -15.88 28.15 -8.20
CA PHE A 917 -16.43 27.98 -9.56
C PHE A 917 -17.91 28.36 -9.71
N THR A 918 -18.73 28.18 -8.68
CA THR A 918 -20.21 28.37 -8.75
C THR A 918 -20.82 29.13 -7.56
N LYS A 919 -20.15 29.19 -6.41
CA LYS A 919 -20.65 29.80 -5.17
C LYS A 919 -20.32 31.30 -5.08
N SER A 920 -20.90 31.96 -4.08
CA SER A 920 -20.68 33.35 -3.66
C SER A 920 -21.36 33.59 -2.31
N ASN A 921 -20.66 33.30 -1.20
CA ASN A 921 -21.18 33.47 0.16
C ASN A 921 -20.25 34.29 1.07
N ASN A 922 -20.84 35.01 2.04
CA ASN A 922 -20.13 36.02 2.82
C ASN A 922 -19.10 35.46 3.83
N SER A 923 -17.83 35.70 3.52
CA SER A 923 -16.74 36.07 4.45
C SER A 923 -16.49 35.22 5.71
N LYS A 924 -15.52 34.29 5.61
CA LYS A 924 -14.57 33.98 6.70
C LYS A 924 -13.15 33.84 6.15
N SER A 925 -12.17 34.43 6.81
CA SER A 925 -10.77 34.45 6.36
C SER A 925 -9.92 33.42 7.11
N LYS A 926 -9.34 32.45 6.38
CA LYS A 926 -8.19 31.53 6.68
C LYS A 926 -8.40 30.20 5.94
N SER A 927 -7.38 29.47 5.46
CA SER A 927 -5.96 29.77 5.22
C SER A 927 -5.26 28.57 4.56
N ASN A 928 -4.18 28.81 3.80
CA ASN A 928 -3.20 27.82 3.28
C ASN A 928 -3.47 27.18 1.89
N GLU A 929 -3.87 27.98 0.90
CA GLU A 929 -3.29 27.77 -0.44
C GLU A 929 -1.74 27.89 -0.34
N THR A 930 -1.00 27.23 -1.23
CA THR A 930 0.44 27.51 -1.39
C THR A 930 0.59 28.87 -2.04
N ASN A 931 0.68 29.95 -1.24
CA ASN A 931 0.79 31.34 -1.71
C ASN A 931 1.59 31.44 -3.01
N ASP A 932 0.91 31.75 -4.11
CA ASP A 932 1.54 31.89 -5.41
C ASP A 932 2.36 33.18 -5.41
N LEU A 933 3.66 33.07 -5.12
CA LEU A 933 4.58 34.20 -4.98
C LEU A 933 4.98 34.82 -6.33
N ARG A 934 4.44 34.33 -7.46
CA ARG A 934 4.70 34.90 -8.78
C ARG A 934 4.08 36.31 -8.87
N PRO A 935 4.81 37.31 -9.40
CA PRO A 935 4.22 38.62 -9.69
C PRO A 935 3.06 38.51 -10.68
N LYS A 936 1.90 39.12 -10.36
CA LYS A 936 0.72 39.15 -11.24
C LYS A 936 0.17 40.55 -11.39
N LEU A 937 -0.20 40.88 -12.63
CA LEU A 937 -0.80 42.14 -13.05
C LEU A 937 -2.20 41.85 -13.59
N ARG A 938 -3.24 42.41 -12.96
CA ARG A 938 -4.61 42.33 -13.45
C ARG A 938 -5.03 43.67 -14.05
N ILE A 939 -5.44 43.67 -15.32
CA ILE A 939 -5.88 44.87 -16.06
C ILE A 939 -7.37 44.74 -16.35
N GLY A 940 -8.14 45.77 -16.02
CA GLY A 940 -9.59 45.85 -16.25
C GLY A 940 -9.93 46.77 -17.42
N LEU A 941 -11.00 46.42 -18.14
CA LEU A 941 -11.75 47.30 -19.04
C LEU A 941 -13.14 47.49 -18.44
N ASN A 942 -13.56 48.73 -18.25
CA ASN A 942 -14.98 49.10 -18.12
C ASN A 942 -15.41 49.79 -19.42
N SER A 943 -16.38 49.22 -20.13
CA SER A 943 -16.71 49.63 -21.50
C SER A 943 -17.96 50.52 -21.61
N VAL A 944 -18.14 51.13 -22.78
CA VAL A 944 -19.31 51.97 -23.11
C VAL A 944 -20.65 51.28 -22.88
N ASN A 945 -20.77 49.98 -23.19
CA ASN A 945 -21.99 49.20 -22.95
C ASN A 945 -21.98 48.49 -21.58
N THR A 946 -21.23 49.02 -20.61
CA THR A 946 -21.13 48.53 -19.21
C THR A 946 -20.62 47.10 -19.06
N VAL A 947 -19.97 46.51 -20.07
CA VAL A 947 -19.25 45.24 -19.92
C VAL A 947 -17.93 45.50 -19.19
N HIS A 948 -17.71 44.80 -18.08
CA HIS A 948 -16.41 44.65 -17.44
C HIS A 948 -15.67 43.45 -18.02
N ARG A 949 -14.36 43.58 -18.28
CA ARG A 949 -13.47 42.47 -18.64
C ARG A 949 -12.14 42.61 -17.91
N GLN A 950 -11.72 41.56 -17.22
CA GLN A 950 -10.40 41.47 -16.59
C GLN A 950 -9.45 40.56 -17.39
N LEU A 951 -8.20 41.00 -17.52
CA LEU A 951 -7.07 40.23 -18.03
C LEU A 951 -6.03 39.97 -16.94
N LEU A 952 -5.24 38.91 -17.10
CA LEU A 952 -4.14 38.54 -16.22
C LEU A 952 -2.81 38.44 -16.98
N VAL A 953 -1.75 39.03 -16.45
CA VAL A 953 -0.35 38.65 -16.73
C VAL A 953 0.26 38.04 -15.47
N THR A 954 1.01 36.94 -15.61
CA THR A 954 1.77 36.31 -14.52
C THR A 954 3.24 36.17 -14.90
N VAL A 955 4.15 36.54 -14.00
CA VAL A 955 5.58 36.42 -14.21
C VAL A 955 6.07 35.03 -13.74
N ASP A 956 6.44 34.16 -14.69
CA ASP A 956 6.91 32.80 -14.43
C ASP A 956 8.16 32.47 -15.29
N ASN A 957 9.24 32.03 -14.64
CA ASN A 957 10.55 31.80 -15.26
C ASN A 957 10.58 30.65 -16.30
N HIS A 958 9.48 29.94 -16.51
CA HIS A 958 9.34 28.88 -17.52
C HIS A 958 8.71 29.36 -18.84
N THR A 959 8.34 30.64 -18.94
CA THR A 959 7.60 31.22 -20.09
C THR A 959 8.47 32.19 -20.93
N SER A 960 7.85 32.95 -21.85
CA SER A 960 8.50 33.83 -22.83
C SER A 960 7.75 35.17 -22.97
N THR A 961 7.66 35.74 -24.17
CA THR A 961 6.71 36.83 -24.51
C THR A 961 5.89 36.49 -25.77
N GLY A 962 6.06 35.28 -26.31
CA GLY A 962 5.20 34.69 -27.36
C GLY A 962 4.25 33.67 -26.72
N TYR A 963 3.63 32.80 -27.52
CA TYR A 963 2.69 31.81 -26.97
C TYR A 963 3.36 30.70 -26.13
N ASP A 964 3.02 30.60 -24.85
CA ASP A 964 3.45 29.56 -23.92
C ASP A 964 2.30 28.61 -23.52
N TRP A 965 2.45 27.32 -23.88
CA TRP A 965 1.42 26.29 -23.67
C TRP A 965 1.03 26.11 -22.20
N GLY A 966 -0.27 26.04 -21.92
CA GLY A 966 -0.84 25.88 -20.58
C GLY A 966 -0.70 27.10 -19.64
N TYR A 967 0.15 28.06 -19.97
CA TYR A 967 0.28 29.34 -19.27
C TYR A 967 -0.62 30.41 -19.89
N ASP A 968 -0.58 30.53 -21.22
CA ASP A 968 -1.43 31.45 -21.95
C ASP A 968 -2.81 30.85 -22.20
N ALA A 969 -3.85 31.66 -22.00
CA ALA A 969 -5.24 31.25 -22.16
C ALA A 969 -5.87 31.90 -23.40
N PRO A 970 -6.12 31.15 -24.49
CA PRO A 970 -6.81 31.68 -25.66
C PRO A 970 -8.20 32.22 -25.31
N HIS A 971 -8.59 33.31 -25.96
CA HIS A 971 -9.87 33.98 -25.76
C HIS A 971 -11.02 33.15 -26.37
N ASN A 972 -12.01 32.74 -25.55
CA ASN A 972 -13.02 31.74 -25.93
C ASN A 972 -14.50 32.17 -25.82
N ASP A 973 -14.78 33.45 -25.56
CA ASP A 973 -16.06 34.08 -25.84
C ASP A 973 -15.92 35.17 -26.93
N ASN A 974 -17.01 35.86 -27.25
CA ASN A 974 -17.02 37.13 -27.97
C ASN A 974 -18.07 38.00 -27.27
N GLN A 975 -17.68 39.13 -26.68
CA GLN A 975 -18.62 40.06 -26.03
C GLN A 975 -18.89 41.29 -26.93
N ILE A 976 -19.92 42.08 -26.59
CA ILE A 976 -20.29 43.29 -27.36
C ILE A 976 -19.22 44.38 -27.29
N ASP A 977 -18.57 44.51 -26.13
CA ASP A 977 -17.34 45.25 -25.92
C ASP A 977 -16.36 44.30 -25.21
N ASP A 978 -15.07 44.35 -25.56
CA ASP A 978 -14.12 43.33 -25.11
C ASP A 978 -12.66 43.83 -25.06
N MET A 979 -11.82 43.16 -24.28
CA MET A 979 -10.37 43.41 -24.17
C MET A 979 -9.60 42.09 -24.07
N TYR A 980 -8.46 42.00 -24.73
CA TYR A 980 -7.60 40.81 -24.77
C TYR A 980 -6.14 41.18 -25.02
N TRP A 981 -5.23 40.36 -24.50
CA TRP A 981 -3.82 40.38 -24.92
C TRP A 981 -3.73 39.94 -26.39
N VAL A 982 -2.81 40.53 -27.14
CA VAL A 982 -2.51 40.12 -28.53
C VAL A 982 -1.11 39.53 -28.58
N ILE A 983 -1.05 38.19 -28.76
CA ILE A 983 0.19 37.41 -28.81
C ILE A 983 0.23 36.70 -30.16
N ASP A 984 1.30 36.86 -30.94
CA ASP A 984 1.45 36.26 -32.27
C ASP A 984 0.24 36.46 -33.22
N ASN A 985 -0.42 37.63 -33.09
CA ASN A 985 -1.68 38.06 -33.72
C ASN A 985 -2.98 37.36 -33.26
N GLU A 986 -2.90 36.40 -32.33
CA GLU A 986 -4.06 35.74 -31.72
C GLU A 986 -4.47 36.41 -30.39
N LYS A 987 -5.68 36.10 -29.91
CA LYS A 987 -6.32 36.77 -28.76
C LYS A 987 -6.28 35.90 -27.49
N TYR A 988 -5.89 36.50 -26.36
CA TYR A 988 -5.72 35.79 -25.08
C TYR A 988 -6.32 36.54 -23.89
N THR A 989 -6.87 35.82 -22.90
CA THR A 989 -7.37 36.37 -21.63
C THR A 989 -6.31 36.34 -20.50
N ILE A 990 -5.35 35.42 -20.59
CA ILE A 990 -4.25 35.25 -19.65
C ILE A 990 -2.95 35.11 -20.43
N GLN A 991 -1.87 35.73 -19.94
CA GLN A 991 -0.53 35.60 -20.49
C GLN A 991 0.51 35.28 -19.40
N GLY A 992 1.45 34.38 -19.68
CA GLY A 992 2.68 34.19 -18.91
C GLY A 992 3.83 35.01 -19.50
N ILE A 993 4.69 35.59 -18.65
CA ILE A 993 5.96 36.19 -19.09
C ILE A 993 7.14 35.84 -18.17
N ASN A 994 8.35 35.69 -18.69
CA ASN A 994 9.49 35.30 -17.84
C ASN A 994 10.10 36.41 -16.99
N HIS A 995 9.90 37.68 -17.35
CA HIS A 995 10.33 38.84 -16.56
C HIS A 995 9.54 40.10 -16.93
N ILE A 996 9.67 41.13 -16.10
CA ILE A 996 9.25 42.50 -16.40
C ILE A 996 10.49 43.38 -16.32
N ASP A 997 10.77 44.10 -17.41
CA ASP A 997 11.83 45.10 -17.50
C ASP A 997 11.34 46.37 -18.24
N LYS A 998 12.20 47.39 -18.37
CA LYS A 998 11.83 48.68 -19.00
C LYS A 998 11.59 48.60 -20.52
N LEU A 999 11.93 47.49 -21.17
CA LEU A 999 11.71 47.23 -22.61
C LEU A 999 10.49 46.33 -22.85
N THR A 1000 9.96 45.70 -21.81
CA THR A 1000 8.80 44.81 -21.87
C THR A 1000 7.56 45.58 -22.35
N GLN A 1001 6.92 45.06 -23.40
CA GLN A 1001 5.73 45.60 -24.06
C GLN A 1001 4.70 44.47 -24.17
N LEU A 1002 3.46 44.72 -23.73
CA LEU A 1002 2.37 43.73 -23.74
C LEU A 1002 1.21 44.28 -24.58
N PRO A 1003 1.06 43.87 -25.86
CA PRO A 1003 0.05 44.42 -26.75
C PRO A 1003 -1.39 44.16 -26.28
N LEU A 1004 -2.24 45.18 -26.35
CA LEU A 1004 -3.65 45.12 -25.98
C LEU A 1004 -4.54 45.41 -27.19
N GLY A 1005 -5.49 44.50 -27.44
CA GLY A 1005 -6.60 44.71 -28.35
C GLY A 1005 -7.88 45.01 -27.59
N ILE A 1006 -8.67 45.95 -28.12
CA ILE A 1006 -9.99 46.33 -27.59
C ILE A 1006 -11.01 46.27 -28.73
N HIS A 1007 -12.20 45.75 -28.45
CA HIS A 1007 -13.37 45.83 -29.33
C HIS A 1007 -14.46 46.65 -28.64
N THR A 1008 -15.20 47.45 -29.40
CA THR A 1008 -16.48 48.00 -28.93
C THR A 1008 -17.52 48.07 -30.04
N GLN A 1009 -18.78 47.83 -29.68
CA GLN A 1009 -19.93 47.88 -30.59
C GLN A 1009 -20.46 49.30 -30.84
N ASN A 1010 -20.25 50.25 -29.92
CA ASN A 1010 -20.88 51.58 -29.94
C ASN A 1010 -19.85 52.71 -29.75
N ASP A 1011 -20.13 53.91 -30.26
CA ASP A 1011 -19.25 55.08 -30.07
C ASP A 1011 -19.38 55.62 -28.63
N GLY A 1012 -18.32 55.55 -27.82
CA GLY A 1012 -18.38 55.97 -26.42
C GLY A 1012 -17.08 55.87 -25.62
N TYR A 1013 -17.16 56.22 -24.34
CA TYR A 1013 -16.03 56.16 -23.42
C TYR A 1013 -15.81 54.76 -22.88
N ASN A 1014 -14.53 54.42 -22.72
CA ASN A 1014 -14.04 53.16 -22.16
C ASN A 1014 -12.90 53.51 -21.18
N ASP A 1015 -12.85 52.81 -20.05
CA ASP A 1015 -11.87 53.02 -18.98
C ASP A 1015 -10.98 51.78 -18.81
N ILE A 1016 -9.66 51.98 -18.77
CA ILE A 1016 -8.67 50.91 -18.58
C ILE A 1016 -7.97 51.12 -17.23
N SER A 1017 -7.99 50.12 -16.36
CA SER A 1017 -7.55 50.17 -14.96
C SER A 1017 -6.57 49.05 -14.59
N ILE A 1018 -5.79 49.23 -13.52
CA ILE A 1018 -5.21 48.12 -12.76
C ILE A 1018 -6.25 47.68 -11.73
N GLU A 1019 -6.67 46.41 -11.79
CA GLU A 1019 -7.59 45.83 -10.81
C GLU A 1019 -6.86 45.35 -9.56
N THR A 1020 -5.71 44.70 -9.73
CA THR A 1020 -4.92 44.14 -8.62
C THR A 1020 -3.46 43.94 -9.04
N LEU A 1021 -2.56 44.11 -8.08
CA LEU A 1021 -1.15 43.78 -8.16
C LEU A 1021 -0.82 42.73 -7.10
N GLU A 1022 -0.44 41.53 -7.52
CA GLU A 1022 -0.02 40.43 -6.63
C GLU A 1022 1.51 40.31 -6.72
N ASN A 1023 2.25 40.35 -5.60
CA ASN A 1023 3.72 40.22 -5.54
C ASN A 1023 4.55 41.19 -6.44
N ILE A 1024 3.96 42.21 -7.07
CA ILE A 1024 4.65 43.25 -7.83
C ILE A 1024 5.19 44.33 -6.89
N THR A 1025 6.40 44.84 -7.16
CA THR A 1025 7.03 45.87 -6.31
C THR A 1025 6.46 47.26 -6.57
N ASP A 1026 6.41 48.11 -5.53
CA ASP A 1026 5.99 49.52 -5.68
C ASP A 1026 6.84 50.32 -6.68
N ALA A 1027 8.12 49.95 -6.83
CA ALA A 1027 9.06 50.54 -7.78
C ALA A 1027 8.79 50.16 -9.25
N THR A 1028 7.90 49.20 -9.52
CA THR A 1028 7.46 48.87 -10.87
C THR A 1028 6.54 49.97 -11.39
N GLU A 1029 7.01 50.75 -12.36
CA GLU A 1029 6.23 51.70 -13.15
C GLU A 1029 5.34 50.93 -14.15
N ILE A 1030 4.06 51.29 -14.31
CA ILE A 1030 3.12 50.59 -15.20
C ILE A 1030 2.33 51.63 -16.00
N TYR A 1031 2.56 51.68 -17.30
CA TYR A 1031 1.96 52.64 -18.22
C TYR A 1031 1.11 51.95 -19.29
N LEU A 1032 -0.07 52.49 -19.57
CA LEU A 1032 -0.72 52.26 -20.86
C LEU A 1032 -0.08 53.19 -21.90
N HIS A 1033 0.24 52.68 -23.08
CA HIS A 1033 0.69 53.46 -24.22
C HIS A 1033 -0.35 53.45 -25.34
N ASP A 1034 -0.97 54.60 -25.63
CA ASP A 1034 -1.78 54.81 -26.83
C ASP A 1034 -0.85 55.23 -27.98
N LYS A 1035 -0.61 54.32 -28.92
CA LYS A 1035 0.27 54.50 -30.09
C LYS A 1035 -0.30 55.46 -31.15
N ASN A 1036 -1.62 55.70 -31.17
CA ASN A 1036 -2.24 56.64 -32.10
C ASN A 1036 -2.09 58.09 -31.61
N LEU A 1037 -2.14 58.31 -30.29
CA LEU A 1037 -1.95 59.62 -29.66
C LEU A 1037 -0.49 59.87 -29.23
N ASN A 1038 0.32 58.81 -29.15
CA ASN A 1038 1.67 58.77 -28.55
C ASN A 1038 1.66 59.25 -27.09
N ILE A 1039 0.71 58.75 -26.29
CA ILE A 1039 0.53 59.10 -24.87
C ILE A 1039 0.89 57.90 -24.01
N TYR A 1040 1.75 58.11 -23.01
CA TYR A 1040 1.98 57.18 -21.91
C TYR A 1040 1.19 57.66 -20.67
N HIS A 1041 0.30 56.82 -20.15
CA HIS A 1041 -0.55 57.10 -18.99
C HIS A 1041 -0.21 56.18 -17.82
N ASN A 1042 0.03 56.73 -16.62
CA ASN A 1042 0.41 55.93 -15.45
C ASN A 1042 -0.82 55.30 -14.81
N LEU A 1043 -1.03 54.00 -15.04
CA LEU A 1043 -2.18 53.27 -14.50
C LEU A 1043 -2.15 53.11 -12.96
N LYS A 1044 -1.04 53.47 -12.31
CA LYS A 1044 -0.94 53.55 -10.84
C LYS A 1044 -1.44 54.88 -10.27
N GLU A 1045 -1.77 55.87 -11.11
CA GLU A 1045 -2.28 57.18 -10.70
C GLU A 1045 -3.81 57.32 -10.94
N SER A 1046 -4.33 56.79 -12.05
CA SER A 1046 -5.77 56.62 -12.29
C SER A 1046 -6.05 55.54 -13.35
N HIS A 1047 -7.33 55.35 -13.71
CA HIS A 1047 -7.69 54.71 -14.97
C HIS A 1047 -7.33 55.61 -16.17
N TYR A 1048 -7.13 55.00 -17.33
CA TYR A 1048 -7.07 55.69 -18.62
C TYR A 1048 -8.46 55.76 -19.25
N HIS A 1049 -9.04 56.95 -19.24
CA HIS A 1049 -10.32 57.26 -19.87
C HIS A 1049 -10.12 57.57 -21.37
N VAL A 1050 -10.86 56.91 -22.27
CA VAL A 1050 -10.74 57.14 -23.71
C VAL A 1050 -12.06 56.99 -24.46
N TYR A 1051 -12.38 57.96 -25.32
CA TYR A 1051 -13.47 57.82 -26.28
C TYR A 1051 -13.00 56.99 -27.48
N LEU A 1052 -13.74 55.93 -27.80
CA LEU A 1052 -13.55 55.06 -28.96
C LEU A 1052 -14.79 55.12 -29.86
N ASN A 1053 -14.59 54.94 -31.16
CA ASN A 1053 -15.71 54.68 -32.08
C ASN A 1053 -15.94 53.16 -32.17
N ALA A 1054 -17.13 52.75 -32.62
CA ALA A 1054 -17.45 51.35 -32.87
C ALA A 1054 -16.42 50.71 -33.83
N GLY A 1055 -15.76 49.64 -33.40
CA GLY A 1055 -14.64 49.05 -34.12
C GLY A 1055 -13.73 48.14 -33.30
N GLU A 1056 -12.54 47.85 -33.83
CA GLU A 1056 -11.55 46.96 -33.22
C GLU A 1056 -10.15 47.58 -33.31
N TYR A 1057 -9.41 47.56 -32.19
CA TYR A 1057 -8.23 48.39 -31.94
C TYR A 1057 -6.95 47.59 -31.68
N LEU A 1058 -6.77 46.46 -32.40
CA LEU A 1058 -5.70 45.47 -32.22
C LEU A 1058 -4.26 46.00 -32.11
N ASN A 1059 -3.98 47.19 -32.65
CA ASN A 1059 -2.63 47.76 -32.75
C ASN A 1059 -2.47 49.10 -32.01
N ARG A 1060 -3.50 49.61 -31.32
CA ARG A 1060 -3.49 50.95 -30.71
C ARG A 1060 -2.86 50.95 -29.32
N PHE A 1061 -3.12 49.94 -28.51
CA PHE A 1061 -2.76 49.92 -27.09
C PHE A 1061 -1.69 48.89 -26.77
N GLU A 1062 -0.99 49.10 -25.65
CA GLU A 1062 -0.03 48.17 -25.03
C GLU A 1062 0.25 48.61 -23.59
N ILE A 1063 0.54 47.66 -22.70
CA ILE A 1063 1.12 47.94 -21.38
C ILE A 1063 2.64 48.00 -21.53
N THR A 1064 3.27 48.98 -20.88
CA THR A 1064 4.72 49.21 -20.90
C THR A 1064 5.23 49.56 -19.50
N PHE A 1065 6.47 49.21 -19.21
CA PHE A 1065 7.08 49.44 -17.88
C PHE A 1065 8.19 50.52 -17.91
N SER A 1066 8.16 51.37 -18.95
CA SER A 1066 8.81 52.68 -18.96
C SER A 1066 8.14 53.63 -19.96
N ASN A 1067 8.26 54.93 -19.74
CA ASN A 1067 7.70 55.98 -20.61
C ASN A 1067 8.71 56.52 -21.66
N SER A 1068 9.78 55.76 -21.94
CA SER A 1068 10.91 56.23 -22.73
C SER A 1068 11.40 55.21 -23.76
N GLN A 1069 11.33 55.55 -25.05
CA GLN A 1069 11.99 54.77 -26.10
C GLN A 1069 13.52 54.94 -25.99
N SER A 1070 14.16 53.97 -25.33
CA SER A 1070 15.59 53.63 -25.26
C SER A 1070 16.64 54.76 -25.48
N LEU A 1071 17.38 55.08 -24.42
CA LEU A 1071 18.75 55.64 -24.46
C LEU A 1071 18.98 56.89 -25.35
N ASN A 1072 18.03 57.82 -25.41
CA ASN A 1072 18.31 59.15 -25.95
C ASN A 1072 18.76 60.14 -24.86
N VAL A 1073 19.70 61.03 -25.19
CA VAL A 1073 20.50 61.75 -24.18
C VAL A 1073 19.76 62.97 -23.63
N SER A 1074 19.17 62.79 -22.45
CA SER A 1074 18.84 63.82 -21.46
C SER A 1074 18.10 65.08 -21.97
N GLU A 1075 16.82 64.93 -22.35
CA GLU A 1075 15.84 65.98 -22.08
C GLU A 1075 14.86 65.52 -21.01
N LEU A 1076 15.12 65.95 -19.77
CA LEU A 1076 14.18 65.86 -18.65
C LEU A 1076 13.03 66.86 -18.88
N ASN A 1077 12.07 66.48 -19.73
CA ASN A 1077 10.84 67.24 -19.97
C ASN A 1077 9.93 67.21 -18.72
N LYS A 1078 10.29 68.02 -17.71
CA LYS A 1078 9.53 68.29 -16.47
C LYS A 1078 8.24 69.08 -16.74
N ASN A 1079 7.42 68.62 -17.67
CA ASN A 1079 6.12 69.20 -17.98
C ASN A 1079 5.13 68.10 -18.39
N ASN A 1080 4.81 67.24 -17.42
CA ASN A 1080 3.88 66.11 -17.50
C ASN A 1080 2.41 66.55 -17.74
N VAL A 1081 2.13 67.26 -18.83
CA VAL A 1081 0.78 67.49 -19.34
C VAL A 1081 0.85 67.37 -20.86
N ASP A 1082 0.32 66.27 -21.40
CA ASP A 1082 0.28 66.09 -22.85
C ASP A 1082 -1.06 66.50 -23.44
N VAL A 1083 -1.02 66.95 -24.69
CA VAL A 1083 -2.13 67.56 -25.41
C VAL A 1083 -2.25 66.89 -26.77
N SER A 1084 -3.38 66.26 -27.06
CA SER A 1084 -3.62 65.60 -28.35
C SER A 1084 -4.97 66.01 -28.95
N TYR A 1085 -5.31 65.43 -30.09
CA TYR A 1085 -6.61 65.61 -30.72
C TYR A 1085 -7.10 64.25 -31.19
N SER A 1086 -8.23 63.79 -30.65
CA SER A 1086 -8.90 62.62 -31.17
C SER A 1086 -9.76 63.01 -32.38
N ASN A 1087 -9.54 62.27 -33.47
CA ASN A 1087 -10.35 62.34 -34.68
C ASN A 1087 -11.64 61.52 -34.54
N GLU A 1088 -11.84 60.84 -33.41
CA GLU A 1088 -12.99 59.98 -33.12
C GLU A 1088 -14.05 60.79 -32.36
N SER A 1089 -13.65 61.46 -31.27
CA SER A 1089 -14.55 62.31 -30.48
C SER A 1089 -14.65 63.77 -30.98
N ASP A 1090 -13.79 64.20 -31.91
CA ASP A 1090 -13.53 65.60 -32.29
C ASP A 1090 -13.17 66.50 -31.09
N ASN A 1091 -12.46 65.94 -30.12
CA ASN A 1091 -12.08 66.63 -28.88
C ASN A 1091 -10.57 66.86 -28.84
N ILE A 1092 -10.19 68.06 -28.37
CA ILE A 1092 -8.85 68.26 -27.82
C ILE A 1092 -8.81 67.47 -26.52
N ILE A 1093 -7.89 66.50 -26.43
CA ILE A 1093 -7.65 65.70 -25.23
C ILE A 1093 -6.45 66.28 -24.51
N ILE A 1094 -6.56 66.44 -23.19
CA ILE A 1094 -5.44 66.84 -22.33
C ILE A 1094 -5.32 65.83 -21.20
N HIS A 1095 -4.14 65.22 -21.11
CA HIS A 1095 -3.75 64.28 -20.09
C HIS A 1095 -2.77 64.96 -19.12
N ASN A 1096 -3.13 65.02 -17.84
CA ASN A 1096 -2.59 65.92 -16.82
C ASN A 1096 -2.28 65.14 -15.52
N PRO A 1097 -1.43 64.11 -15.56
CA PRO A 1097 -1.20 63.18 -14.43
C PRO A 1097 -0.77 63.89 -13.15
N ASN A 1098 0.02 64.96 -13.28
CA ASN A 1098 0.50 65.76 -12.15
C ASN A 1098 -0.56 66.74 -11.59
N LEU A 1099 -1.83 66.62 -11.98
CA LEU A 1099 -2.97 67.44 -11.53
C LEU A 1099 -2.68 68.96 -11.55
N LYS A 1100 -2.05 69.45 -12.64
CA LYS A 1100 -1.76 70.88 -12.77
C LYS A 1100 -3.04 71.65 -13.04
N HIS A 1101 -3.23 72.79 -12.39
CA HIS A 1101 -4.36 73.68 -12.69
C HIS A 1101 -4.19 74.34 -14.07
N ILE A 1102 -5.08 73.97 -14.99
CA ILE A 1102 -5.18 74.49 -16.36
C ILE A 1102 -6.24 75.59 -16.37
N ASN A 1103 -5.82 76.81 -16.72
CA ASN A 1103 -6.68 77.99 -16.73
C ASN A 1103 -7.54 78.04 -18.00
N SER A 1104 -6.92 77.83 -19.16
CA SER A 1104 -7.62 77.87 -20.45
C SER A 1104 -6.86 77.14 -21.54
N VAL A 1105 -7.60 76.68 -22.55
CA VAL A 1105 -7.08 76.01 -23.74
C VAL A 1105 -7.53 76.80 -24.96
N GLU A 1106 -6.61 77.11 -25.87
CA GLU A 1106 -6.88 77.90 -27.07
C GLU A 1106 -6.41 77.17 -28.32
N LEU A 1107 -7.30 77.04 -29.30
CA LEU A 1107 -7.00 76.50 -30.62
C LEU A 1107 -6.66 77.66 -31.57
N TYR A 1108 -5.51 77.59 -32.24
CA TYR A 1108 -5.04 78.55 -33.24
C TYR A 1108 -4.91 77.88 -34.62
N ASN A 1109 -5.17 78.61 -35.70
CA ASN A 1109 -4.84 78.14 -37.06
C ASN A 1109 -3.34 78.35 -37.38
N ILE A 1110 -2.86 77.79 -38.49
CA ILE A 1110 -1.46 77.94 -38.93
C ILE A 1110 -1.03 79.39 -39.24
N LEU A 1111 -1.97 80.34 -39.37
CA LEU A 1111 -1.70 81.78 -39.51
C LEU A 1111 -1.57 82.50 -38.15
N GLY A 1112 -1.66 81.78 -37.03
CA GLY A 1112 -1.57 82.35 -35.68
C GLY A 1112 -2.83 83.06 -35.21
N GLN A 1113 -3.96 82.87 -35.87
CA GLN A 1113 -5.26 83.43 -35.45
C GLN A 1113 -5.94 82.47 -34.47
N ALA A 1114 -6.46 82.99 -33.35
CA ALA A 1114 -7.27 82.20 -32.42
C ALA A 1114 -8.62 81.83 -33.05
N VAL A 1115 -8.97 80.55 -32.95
CA VAL A 1115 -10.13 79.89 -33.56
C VAL A 1115 -11.20 79.58 -32.52
N LYS A 1116 -10.78 79.10 -31.35
CA LYS A 1116 -11.66 78.79 -30.21
C LYS A 1116 -10.88 78.87 -28.90
N ARG A 1117 -11.53 79.34 -27.83
CA ARG A 1117 -11.01 79.34 -26.45
C ARG A 1117 -11.97 78.56 -25.55
N PHE A 1118 -11.40 77.77 -24.66
CA PHE A 1118 -12.06 77.08 -23.57
C PHE A 1118 -11.50 77.64 -22.26
N ASN A 1119 -12.37 78.05 -21.34
CA ASN A 1119 -11.96 78.43 -19.98
C ASN A 1119 -12.09 77.17 -19.12
N THR A 1120 -10.96 76.55 -18.81
CA THR A 1120 -10.90 75.19 -18.28
C THR A 1120 -11.02 75.19 -16.77
N ASN A 1121 -10.25 76.04 -16.08
CA ASN A 1121 -10.23 76.22 -14.62
C ASN A 1121 -10.36 74.90 -13.82
N SER A 1122 -9.58 73.90 -14.22
CA SER A 1122 -9.63 72.55 -13.66
C SER A 1122 -8.21 72.00 -13.49
N ASN A 1123 -8.06 71.08 -12.55
CA ASN A 1123 -6.84 70.33 -12.28
C ASN A 1123 -7.05 68.81 -12.46
N ASP A 1124 -8.10 68.40 -13.17
CA ASP A 1124 -8.44 67.00 -13.42
C ASP A 1124 -7.34 66.32 -14.26
N ASN A 1125 -7.16 65.00 -14.09
CA ASN A 1125 -6.17 64.24 -14.85
C ASN A 1125 -6.54 64.16 -16.35
N TYR A 1126 -7.83 64.07 -16.67
CA TYR A 1126 -8.31 63.94 -18.04
C TYR A 1126 -9.30 65.06 -18.36
N ILE A 1127 -9.05 65.84 -19.41
CA ILE A 1127 -9.87 66.98 -19.80
C ILE A 1127 -10.08 66.96 -21.31
N GLU A 1128 -11.35 66.94 -21.73
CA GLU A 1128 -11.74 67.03 -23.14
C GLU A 1128 -12.41 68.36 -23.49
N HIS A 1129 -12.02 68.95 -24.62
CA HIS A 1129 -12.60 70.19 -25.16
C HIS A 1129 -13.07 70.01 -26.60
N ASN A 1130 -14.40 69.93 -26.78
CA ASN A 1130 -15.00 69.61 -28.07
C ASN A 1130 -14.84 70.71 -29.14
N ILE A 1131 -14.37 70.32 -30.32
CA ILE A 1131 -14.15 71.23 -31.46
C ILE A 1131 -15.00 70.89 -32.71
N LYS A 1132 -16.11 70.13 -32.60
CA LYS A 1132 -17.10 69.87 -33.70
C LYS A 1132 -17.66 71.14 -34.38
N SER A 1133 -17.43 72.31 -33.78
CA SER A 1133 -17.71 73.64 -34.35
C SER A 1133 -16.76 74.05 -35.48
N VAL A 1134 -15.56 73.46 -35.56
CA VAL A 1134 -14.43 73.87 -36.43
C VAL A 1134 -14.42 73.01 -37.69
N LYS A 1135 -15.18 73.42 -38.70
CA LYS A 1135 -15.49 72.62 -39.90
C LYS A 1135 -14.43 72.62 -41.02
N THR A 1136 -13.15 72.78 -40.67
CA THR A 1136 -12.08 72.92 -41.67
C THR A 1136 -10.90 72.01 -41.35
N ALA A 1137 -10.67 71.01 -42.19
CA ALA A 1137 -9.47 70.17 -42.15
C ALA A 1137 -8.21 71.03 -42.32
N GLY A 1138 -7.16 70.75 -41.54
CA GLY A 1138 -5.90 71.50 -41.61
C GLY A 1138 -4.99 71.35 -40.39
N ILE A 1139 -3.90 72.10 -40.41
CA ILE A 1139 -2.93 72.20 -39.31
C ILE A 1139 -3.37 73.29 -38.34
N TYR A 1140 -3.46 72.93 -37.07
CA TYR A 1140 -3.77 73.83 -35.95
C TYR A 1140 -2.70 73.71 -34.85
N ILE A 1141 -2.67 74.70 -33.96
CA ILE A 1141 -1.80 74.73 -32.79
C ILE A 1141 -2.70 74.92 -31.57
N ILE A 1142 -2.66 73.96 -30.63
CA ILE A 1142 -3.30 74.11 -29.33
C ILE A 1142 -2.31 74.78 -28.39
N LYS A 1143 -2.80 75.73 -27.58
CA LYS A 1143 -2.08 76.31 -26.44
C LYS A 1143 -2.84 76.04 -25.14
N THR A 1144 -2.19 75.37 -24.20
CA THR A 1144 -2.71 75.05 -22.88
C THR A 1144 -2.02 75.94 -21.85
N TYR A 1145 -2.79 76.82 -21.21
CA TYR A 1145 -2.31 77.87 -20.31
C TYR A 1145 -2.44 77.45 -18.85
N PHE A 1146 -1.33 77.50 -18.12
CA PHE A 1146 -1.25 77.27 -16.67
C PHE A 1146 -1.10 78.62 -15.95
N ASN A 1147 -0.88 78.61 -14.64
CA ASN A 1147 -0.66 79.83 -13.85
C ASN A 1147 0.59 80.62 -14.27
N ASN A 1148 1.69 79.91 -14.59
CA ASN A 1148 3.01 80.52 -14.86
C ASN A 1148 3.67 80.00 -16.17
N ASP A 1149 2.98 79.18 -16.97
CA ASP A 1149 3.57 78.46 -18.12
C ASP A 1149 2.53 78.25 -19.24
N THR A 1150 2.95 77.88 -20.45
CA THR A 1150 2.05 77.59 -21.59
C THR A 1150 2.64 76.54 -22.53
N ILE A 1151 2.01 75.36 -22.57
CA ILE A 1151 2.38 74.29 -23.50
C ILE A 1151 1.73 74.57 -24.86
N SER A 1152 2.47 74.40 -25.95
CA SER A 1152 1.99 74.57 -27.33
C SER A 1152 2.23 73.30 -28.14
N LYS A 1153 1.17 72.61 -28.60
CA LYS A 1153 1.29 71.39 -29.43
C LYS A 1153 0.57 71.55 -30.76
N LYS A 1154 1.25 71.17 -31.84
CA LYS A 1154 0.70 71.17 -33.21
C LYS A 1154 -0.13 69.91 -33.43
N ILE A 1155 -1.33 70.08 -33.97
CA ILE A 1155 -2.24 68.99 -34.35
C ILE A 1155 -2.64 69.09 -35.82
N ILE A 1156 -3.27 68.02 -36.32
CA ILE A 1156 -3.94 67.98 -37.62
C ILE A 1156 -5.39 67.59 -37.36
N ILE A 1157 -6.31 68.48 -37.75
CA ILE A 1157 -7.74 68.17 -37.87
C ILE A 1157 -7.94 67.65 -39.31
N LYS A 1158 -8.63 66.53 -39.47
CA LYS A 1158 -8.83 65.88 -40.78
C LYS A 1158 -10.14 66.30 -41.47
#